data_AF-K9XUD9-F1
#
_entry.id   AF-K9XUD9-F1
#
_cell.length_a   1.000
_cell.length_b   1.000
_cell.length_c   1.000
_cell.angle_alpha   90.00
_cell.angle_beta   90.00
_cell.angle_gamma   90.00
#
_symmetry.space_group_name_H-M   'P 1'
#
loop_
_entity.id
_entity.type
_entity.pdbx_description
1 polymer ?
#
loop_
_entity_poly.entity_id
_entity_poly.type
_entity_poly.pdbx_seq_one_letter_code
_entity_poly.pdbx_strand_id
1 'polypeptide(L)'
;MQSSDPQLQSQNLSEQAFDSAHDIFRAESQPLSPIFAPKTIAVIGATDRAGSVGRTLMWNLVSSPFGGTIFPVNPKRSNILGIKAYPSIQAVPESIELAIIVTPAPTVPGIISECVDAGVKGAIIISAGFKEIGAKGRELERQIWERSRGKMRIIGPNCLGVMLPRQGLNATFASAIARPGNVGFISQSGALCTAVLDWSFPENVGFSAFISIGSMLDVSWGDLIYYLGDDPHTQCIVIYMESVGDARSFLSAAREVALTKPIIVIRAGKTEAAAKASTSHTGALAGSDEVLDAAFRRCGVLRVNRISELFNLAEVLAKQNRRPQGPRLSIITNAGGPGVLAADALITTGGELATLAEDTITNLNQFLPTHWSHNNPIDILGDADSERYTKALEVAVQDPNSDGLLVILTPQAMTDPTQTAEQLKSCVQKANKPILASWMGGAEVTAGEMILNRASIPTYRYPDSAARLFNLMWQYSYNLKGIYETPTLPSKLEEEANSLVVDEIIANARQENRTILTESESKQILSAYSIPIVETAIATSEAEAVQQATAIGYPVVLKLWSQSITHKTDVGGVQLNLSDQEAVRWAYRTIETNVREKVGTEHFQGVTVQPMIQRDGGYELIIGSSLDPQFGPVLLFGSGGQLVEIFKDRAIALPPLNTTLARRMMEQTKIYKALQGVRGRKAVDLEALEELLVRFSQLVVEKLWIKEIDINPLFASADRLIVLDARVILHKSEVKAEELPKLAIRPYPHQYISPWTLRDGTKVTIRPIRPEDEPLMVQFHQTLSEQSVYFRYFHLMKLSRRVAHDRLTRICFIDYDREMALVVDYQNPATEKHEILGVGRLSKLHGVNEAEFAMLISDPFQRQGLGTELLQRLIQIGQDEKLARITAEIIPENRAMQRVCEKVGFRLQPTMDVVKAEINLQSSSDH
;
A
#
# COMPACT_ATOMS: atom_id res chain seq x y z
N MET A 1 -32.98 -37.83 27.34
CA MET A 1 -32.76 -36.87 28.44
C MET A 1 -31.27 -36.78 28.72
N GLN A 2 -30.60 -35.82 28.09
CA GLN A 2 -29.31 -35.28 28.53
C GLN A 2 -29.26 -33.88 27.93
N SER A 3 -29.28 -32.90 28.81
CA SER A 3 -29.39 -31.46 28.55
C SER A 3 -28.11 -30.93 27.92
N SER A 4 -28.23 -30.40 26.70
CA SER A 4 -27.26 -29.53 26.05
C SER A 4 -27.31 -28.15 26.70
N ASP A 5 -26.32 -27.84 27.55
CA ASP A 5 -26.16 -26.52 28.15
C ASP A 5 -25.41 -25.58 27.18
N PRO A 6 -26.06 -24.54 26.62
CA PRO A 6 -25.44 -23.65 25.62
C PRO A 6 -24.37 -22.72 26.18
N GLN A 7 -24.21 -22.63 27.51
CA GLN A 7 -23.29 -21.68 28.13
C GLN A 7 -21.81 -22.09 28.02
N LEU A 8 -21.49 -23.38 27.91
CA LEU A 8 -20.09 -23.84 27.81
C LEU A 8 -19.45 -23.67 26.42
N GLN A 9 -20.21 -23.46 25.35
CA GLN A 9 -19.65 -23.19 24.01
C GLN A 9 -19.33 -21.71 23.76
N SER A 10 -19.78 -20.81 24.64
CA SER A 10 -19.50 -19.37 24.52
C SER A 10 -18.16 -18.93 25.14
N GLN A 11 -17.52 -19.78 25.94
CA GLN A 11 -16.24 -19.47 26.61
C GLN A 11 -14.98 -19.92 25.85
N ASN A 12 -15.11 -20.77 24.82
CA ASN A 12 -13.95 -21.27 24.06
C ASN A 12 -13.58 -20.44 22.82
N LEU A 13 -14.22 -19.28 22.62
CA LEU A 13 -13.91 -18.34 21.52
C LEU A 13 -13.13 -17.10 21.99
N SER A 14 -12.78 -16.99 23.28
CA SER A 14 -12.05 -15.85 23.85
C SER A 14 -10.56 -16.09 24.10
N GLU A 15 -9.96 -17.19 23.63
CA GLU A 15 -8.53 -17.50 23.83
C GLU A 15 -7.57 -16.91 22.77
N GLN A 16 -7.99 -15.90 22.01
CA GLN A 16 -7.09 -15.08 21.19
C GLN A 16 -6.92 -13.69 21.81
N ALA A 17 -6.38 -13.63 23.03
CA ALA A 17 -5.86 -12.38 23.57
C ALA A 17 -4.53 -12.07 22.86
N PHE A 18 -4.58 -11.12 21.92
CA PHE A 18 -3.41 -10.58 21.25
C PHE A 18 -2.63 -9.69 22.23
N ASP A 19 -1.30 -9.73 22.18
CA ASP A 19 -0.44 -8.79 22.91
C ASP A 19 -0.73 -7.36 22.41
N SER A 20 -1.15 -6.41 23.24
CA SER A 20 -1.56 -5.05 22.82
C SER A 20 -0.51 -4.30 21.97
N ALA A 21 0.78 -4.59 22.17
CA ALA A 21 1.87 -3.97 21.42
C ALA A 21 2.37 -4.81 20.22
N HIS A 22 1.76 -5.97 19.98
CA HIS A 22 1.80 -6.70 18.71
C HIS A 22 0.39 -6.89 18.11
N ASP A 23 -0.64 -6.35 18.75
CA ASP A 23 -2.00 -6.21 18.27
C ASP A 23 -2.00 -5.01 17.33
N ILE A 24 -1.50 -5.28 16.12
CA ILE A 24 -1.54 -4.34 14.99
C ILE A 24 -2.97 -3.80 14.79
N PHE A 25 -3.99 -4.54 15.26
CA PHE A 25 -5.41 -4.32 15.01
C PHE A 25 -6.21 -3.77 16.20
N ARG A 26 -5.53 -3.35 17.27
CA ARG A 26 -6.01 -2.63 18.47
C ARG A 26 -7.53 -2.62 18.69
N ALA A 27 -8.03 -3.65 19.37
CA ALA A 27 -9.47 -3.79 19.63
C ALA A 27 -10.08 -2.75 20.63
N GLU A 28 -9.28 -2.03 21.43
CA GLU A 28 -9.82 -1.29 22.59
C GLU A 28 -9.96 0.24 22.43
N SER A 29 -9.30 0.89 21.47
CA SER A 29 -9.41 2.35 21.26
C SER A 29 -9.61 2.71 19.80
N GLN A 30 -10.86 2.62 19.32
CA GLN A 30 -11.20 3.01 17.96
C GLN A 30 -11.72 4.46 17.90
N PRO A 31 -10.98 5.39 17.28
CA PRO A 31 -11.37 6.81 17.20
C PRO A 31 -12.67 7.04 16.41
N LEU A 32 -13.13 6.03 15.65
CA LEU A 32 -14.37 6.07 14.88
C LEU A 32 -15.53 5.30 15.54
N SER A 33 -15.37 4.76 16.75
CA SER A 33 -16.47 4.12 17.50
C SER A 33 -17.73 4.99 17.62
N PRO A 34 -17.65 6.32 17.82
CA PRO A 34 -18.85 7.16 17.83
C PRO A 34 -19.66 7.12 16.53
N ILE A 35 -19.07 6.69 15.42
CA ILE A 35 -19.75 6.55 14.12
C ILE A 35 -20.20 5.10 13.88
N PHE A 36 -19.37 4.12 14.27
CA PHE A 36 -19.59 2.71 13.92
C PHE A 36 -20.07 1.80 15.07
N ALA A 37 -20.17 2.30 16.29
CA ALA A 37 -20.83 1.62 17.38
C ALA A 37 -21.60 2.60 18.30
N PRO A 38 -22.38 3.56 17.75
CA PRO A 38 -23.05 4.54 18.60
C PRO A 38 -24.18 3.92 19.41
N LYS A 39 -24.42 4.43 20.61
CA LYS A 39 -25.59 4.07 21.44
C LYS A 39 -26.70 5.10 21.32
N THR A 40 -26.35 6.36 21.05
CA THR A 40 -27.29 7.48 20.91
C THR A 40 -27.05 8.23 19.60
N ILE A 41 -28.09 8.34 18.76
CA ILE A 41 -28.02 8.99 17.45
C ILE A 41 -29.01 10.15 17.40
N ALA A 42 -28.55 11.34 17.01
CA ALA A 42 -29.42 12.45 16.64
C ALA A 42 -29.54 12.58 15.12
N VAL A 43 -30.76 12.72 14.61
CA VAL A 43 -31.02 12.97 13.18
C VAL A 43 -31.47 14.42 12.99
N ILE A 44 -30.55 15.27 12.57
CA ILE A 44 -30.73 16.71 12.41
C ILE A 44 -31.23 17.01 10.99
N GLY A 45 -32.46 17.52 10.89
CA GLY A 45 -33.19 17.59 9.62
C GLY A 45 -34.18 16.44 9.43
N ALA A 46 -34.44 15.64 10.48
CA ALA A 46 -35.49 14.64 10.49
C ALA A 46 -36.85 15.24 10.11
N THR A 47 -37.68 14.46 9.41
CA THR A 47 -39.01 14.88 8.96
C THR A 47 -39.87 13.66 8.66
N ASP A 48 -41.20 13.83 8.63
CA ASP A 48 -42.14 12.81 8.18
C ASP A 48 -42.58 12.98 6.71
N ARG A 49 -42.05 14.00 6.00
CA ARG A 49 -42.43 14.28 4.61
C ARG A 49 -42.05 13.10 3.72
N ALA A 50 -43.04 12.51 3.06
CA ALA A 50 -42.83 11.42 2.11
C ALA A 50 -41.83 11.82 1.00
N GLY A 51 -40.95 10.89 0.63
CA GLY A 51 -39.92 11.10 -0.40
C GLY A 51 -38.72 11.97 0.03
N SER A 52 -38.65 12.43 1.28
CA SER A 52 -37.51 13.19 1.77
C SER A 52 -36.42 12.29 2.36
N VAL A 53 -35.16 12.67 2.17
CA VAL A 53 -33.98 11.95 2.70
C VAL A 53 -34.04 11.80 4.23
N GLY A 54 -34.41 12.87 4.94
CA GLY A 54 -34.54 12.86 6.40
C GLY A 54 -35.61 11.89 6.92
N ARG A 55 -36.70 11.67 6.17
CA ARG A 55 -37.68 10.63 6.51
C ARG A 55 -37.10 9.23 6.30
N THR A 56 -36.42 9.00 5.18
CA THR A 56 -35.84 7.68 4.86
C THR A 56 -34.79 7.27 5.89
N LEU A 57 -33.90 8.19 6.29
CA LEU A 57 -32.91 7.95 7.35
C LEU A 57 -33.58 7.56 8.67
N MET A 58 -34.57 8.34 9.11
CA MET A 58 -35.34 8.03 10.32
C MET A 58 -36.00 6.65 10.23
N TRP A 59 -36.63 6.34 9.11
CA TRP A 59 -37.27 5.05 8.90
C TRP A 59 -36.28 3.88 8.93
N ASN A 60 -35.15 4.01 8.24
CA ASN A 60 -34.11 2.98 8.17
C ASN A 60 -33.49 2.69 9.53
N LEU A 61 -33.27 3.71 10.36
CA LEU A 61 -32.75 3.53 11.72
C LEU A 61 -33.78 2.86 12.64
N VAL A 62 -35.06 3.25 12.57
CA VAL A 62 -36.11 2.75 13.46
C VAL A 62 -36.61 1.35 13.07
N SER A 63 -36.58 1.02 11.77
CA SER A 63 -37.03 -0.29 11.26
C SER A 63 -35.95 -1.37 11.31
N SER A 64 -34.69 -1.01 11.57
CA SER A 64 -33.59 -1.97 11.67
C SER A 64 -33.33 -2.37 13.14
N PRO A 65 -32.82 -3.58 13.42
CA PRO A 65 -32.58 -4.08 14.78
C PRO A 65 -31.31 -3.50 15.43
N PHE A 66 -31.08 -2.18 15.31
CA PHE A 66 -29.87 -1.51 15.77
C PHE A 66 -29.73 -1.46 17.30
N GLY A 67 -30.84 -1.38 18.03
CA GLY A 67 -30.86 -1.38 19.50
C GLY A 67 -30.43 -0.07 20.19
N GLY A 68 -29.92 0.92 19.45
CA GLY A 68 -29.59 2.25 19.98
C GLY A 68 -30.79 3.23 20.04
N THR A 69 -30.64 4.31 20.82
CA THR A 69 -31.67 5.36 20.99
C THR A 69 -31.55 6.41 19.88
N ILE A 70 -32.68 6.75 19.25
CA ILE A 70 -32.73 7.69 18.12
C ILE A 70 -33.51 8.96 18.51
N PHE A 71 -32.89 10.11 18.33
CA PHE A 71 -33.43 11.43 18.65
C PHE A 71 -33.65 12.26 17.37
N PRO A 72 -34.90 12.45 16.91
CA PRO A 72 -35.21 13.37 15.83
C PRO A 72 -34.98 14.83 16.26
N VAL A 73 -34.24 15.61 15.46
CA VAL A 73 -34.03 17.04 15.71
C VAL A 73 -34.66 17.86 14.58
N ASN A 74 -35.67 18.66 14.91
CA ASN A 74 -36.39 19.55 14.01
C ASN A 74 -37.01 20.75 14.79
N PRO A 75 -36.70 22.00 14.42
CA PRO A 75 -37.19 23.19 15.14
C PRO A 75 -38.71 23.43 15.02
N LYS A 76 -39.38 22.82 14.04
CA LYS A 76 -40.79 23.11 13.71
C LYS A 76 -41.77 22.03 14.16
N ARG A 77 -41.28 20.86 14.57
CA ARG A 77 -42.11 19.68 14.82
C ARG A 77 -41.82 19.11 16.20
N SER A 78 -42.86 18.78 16.95
CA SER A 78 -42.76 18.15 18.27
C SER A 78 -42.70 16.62 18.22
N ASN A 79 -43.08 16.01 17.08
CA ASN A 79 -42.96 14.57 16.84
C ASN A 79 -42.64 14.28 15.36
N ILE A 80 -41.94 13.17 15.11
CA ILE A 80 -41.60 12.64 13.78
C ILE A 80 -41.72 11.13 13.84
N LEU A 81 -42.56 10.53 12.98
CA LEU A 81 -42.83 9.07 12.96
C LEU A 81 -43.25 8.50 14.33
N GLY A 82 -43.98 9.29 15.13
CA GLY A 82 -44.39 8.87 16.48
C GLY A 82 -43.31 9.01 17.56
N ILE A 83 -42.10 9.44 17.20
CA ILE A 83 -41.00 9.69 18.14
C ILE A 83 -40.95 11.18 18.49
N LYS A 84 -40.74 11.51 19.77
CA LYS A 84 -40.61 12.90 20.24
C LYS A 84 -39.42 13.57 19.55
N ALA A 85 -39.66 14.73 18.94
CA ALA A 85 -38.64 15.52 18.27
C ALA A 85 -38.21 16.72 19.12
N TYR A 86 -36.95 17.12 18.99
CA TYR A 86 -36.32 18.19 19.74
C TYR A 86 -35.96 19.37 18.83
N PRO A 87 -36.04 20.63 19.31
CA PRO A 87 -35.81 21.79 18.46
C PRO A 87 -34.33 22.01 18.09
N SER A 88 -33.41 21.56 18.94
CA SER A 88 -31.95 21.61 18.72
C SER A 88 -31.26 20.42 19.40
N ILE A 89 -29.96 20.25 19.13
CA ILE A 89 -29.16 19.17 19.74
C ILE A 89 -29.01 19.33 21.26
N GLN A 90 -28.93 20.57 21.76
CA GLN A 90 -28.79 20.86 23.20
C GLN A 90 -30.08 20.59 23.99
N ALA A 91 -31.22 20.54 23.32
CA ALA A 91 -32.51 20.24 23.95
C ALA A 91 -32.72 18.73 24.17
N VAL A 92 -31.84 17.88 23.63
CA VAL A 92 -31.89 16.43 23.82
C VAL A 92 -31.44 16.10 25.25
N PRO A 93 -32.19 15.27 26.00
CA PRO A 93 -31.91 15.00 27.41
C PRO A 93 -30.72 14.05 27.67
N GLU A 94 -30.17 13.45 26.61
CA GLU A 94 -29.07 12.49 26.67
C GLU A 94 -27.88 12.97 25.85
N SER A 95 -26.67 12.54 26.25
CA SER A 95 -25.45 12.79 25.49
C SER A 95 -25.51 12.05 24.15
N ILE A 96 -25.33 12.79 23.05
CA ILE A 96 -25.35 12.24 21.70
C ILE A 96 -23.94 11.83 21.27
N GLU A 97 -23.78 10.58 20.83
CA GLU A 97 -22.52 10.06 20.30
C GLU A 97 -22.37 10.36 18.80
N LEU A 98 -23.46 10.19 18.04
CA LEU A 98 -23.51 10.40 16.58
C LEU A 98 -24.58 11.42 16.15
N ALA A 99 -24.18 12.44 15.38
CA ALA A 99 -25.10 13.33 14.69
C ALA A 99 -25.18 13.03 13.18
N ILE A 100 -26.36 12.71 12.66
CA ILE A 100 -26.62 12.57 11.22
C ILE A 100 -27.27 13.86 10.73
N ILE A 101 -26.61 14.58 9.82
CA ILE A 101 -26.99 15.92 9.37
C ILE A 101 -27.52 15.86 7.94
N VAL A 102 -28.79 16.24 7.77
CA VAL A 102 -29.53 16.26 6.51
C VAL A 102 -30.27 17.60 6.34
N THR A 103 -29.54 18.69 6.47
CA THR A 103 -30.01 20.08 6.30
C THR A 103 -29.30 20.79 5.14
N PRO A 104 -29.84 21.87 4.55
CA PRO A 104 -29.14 22.61 3.49
C PRO A 104 -27.70 22.99 3.85
N ALA A 105 -26.75 22.86 2.92
CA ALA A 105 -25.32 23.07 3.18
C ALA A 105 -24.97 24.37 3.94
N PRO A 106 -25.58 25.54 3.67
CA PRO A 106 -25.26 26.77 4.39
C PRO A 106 -25.54 26.72 5.90
N THR A 107 -26.40 25.83 6.39
CA THR A 107 -26.72 25.71 7.82
C THR A 107 -25.77 24.76 8.56
N VAL A 108 -25.03 23.93 7.83
CA VAL A 108 -24.23 22.84 8.40
C VAL A 108 -23.07 23.33 9.27
N PRO A 109 -22.31 24.40 8.94
CA PRO A 109 -21.25 24.91 9.84
C PRO A 109 -21.76 25.32 11.22
N GLY A 110 -22.96 25.92 11.28
CA GLY A 110 -23.61 26.28 12.55
C GLY A 110 -23.99 25.05 13.37
N ILE A 111 -24.63 24.07 12.72
CA ILE A 111 -25.01 22.80 13.35
C ILE A 111 -23.78 22.03 13.87
N ILE A 112 -22.68 22.00 13.10
CA ILE A 112 -21.43 21.37 13.54
C ILE A 112 -20.88 22.07 14.79
N SER A 113 -20.94 23.40 14.85
CA SER A 113 -20.53 24.14 16.05
C SER A 113 -21.38 23.75 17.26
N GLU A 114 -22.71 23.70 17.09
CA GLU A 114 -23.65 23.24 18.11
C GLU A 114 -23.38 21.81 18.61
N CYS A 115 -23.06 20.90 17.70
CA CYS A 115 -22.70 19.51 18.03
C CYS A 115 -21.38 19.44 18.81
N VAL A 116 -20.36 20.21 18.42
CA VAL A 116 -19.08 20.28 19.12
C VAL A 116 -19.26 20.82 20.54
N ASP A 117 -20.07 21.88 20.70
CA ASP A 117 -20.38 22.47 22.01
C ASP A 117 -21.17 21.50 22.89
N ALA A 118 -22.04 20.68 22.29
CA ALA A 118 -22.77 19.61 22.97
C ALA A 118 -21.91 18.34 23.25
N GLY A 119 -20.63 18.34 22.86
CA GLY A 119 -19.70 17.23 23.13
C GLY A 119 -19.85 16.02 22.19
N VAL A 120 -20.58 16.15 21.08
CA VAL A 120 -20.76 15.09 20.09
C VAL A 120 -19.41 14.71 19.47
N LYS A 121 -19.13 13.40 19.37
CA LYS A 121 -17.83 12.89 18.92
C LYS A 121 -17.80 12.42 17.47
N GLY A 122 -18.95 12.04 16.90
CA GLY A 122 -19.08 11.64 15.51
C GLY A 122 -20.18 12.39 14.75
N ALA A 123 -19.96 12.67 13.47
CA ALA A 123 -21.00 13.18 12.58
C ALA A 123 -20.97 12.52 11.19
N ILE A 124 -22.15 12.35 10.59
CA ILE A 124 -22.33 11.99 9.18
C ILE A 124 -23.07 13.12 8.50
N ILE A 125 -22.43 13.80 7.55
CA ILE A 125 -23.05 14.89 6.78
C ILE A 125 -23.54 14.32 5.45
N ILE A 126 -24.84 14.13 5.33
CA ILE A 126 -25.48 13.59 4.13
C ILE A 126 -25.58 14.65 3.02
N SER A 127 -25.77 15.90 3.42
CA SER A 127 -26.06 17.00 2.51
C SER A 127 -24.96 17.26 1.46
N ALA A 128 -25.38 17.54 0.24
CA ALA A 128 -24.56 18.12 -0.82
C ALA A 128 -24.60 19.66 -0.77
N GLY A 129 -23.79 20.32 -1.60
CA GLY A 129 -23.62 21.78 -1.71
C GLY A 129 -22.27 22.29 -1.19
N PHE A 130 -21.22 21.46 -1.19
CA PHE A 130 -19.90 21.75 -0.62
C PHE A 130 -18.82 21.87 -1.71
N LYS A 131 -17.59 21.36 -1.54
CA LYS A 131 -16.49 21.64 -2.47
C LYS A 131 -16.79 21.35 -3.95
N GLU A 132 -17.73 20.45 -4.23
CA GLU A 132 -18.22 20.11 -5.57
C GLU A 132 -18.89 21.29 -6.30
N ILE A 133 -19.36 22.32 -5.58
CA ILE A 133 -19.88 23.57 -6.18
C ILE A 133 -18.82 24.67 -6.30
N GLY A 134 -17.54 24.35 -6.05
CA GLY A 134 -16.41 25.26 -6.20
C GLY A 134 -16.08 26.09 -4.95
N ALA A 135 -15.63 27.33 -5.13
CA ALA A 135 -15.03 28.14 -4.07
C ALA A 135 -15.96 28.39 -2.86
N LYS A 136 -17.25 28.65 -3.10
CA LYS A 136 -18.23 28.88 -2.03
C LYS A 136 -18.41 27.66 -1.12
N GLY A 137 -18.44 26.46 -1.71
CA GLY A 137 -18.59 25.24 -0.94
C GLY A 137 -17.30 24.79 -0.24
N ARG A 138 -16.13 25.07 -0.82
CA ARG A 138 -14.83 24.91 -0.12
C ARG A 138 -14.74 25.76 1.16
N GLU A 139 -15.31 26.97 1.13
CA GLU A 139 -15.36 27.82 2.32
C GLU A 139 -16.28 27.25 3.42
N LEU A 140 -17.40 26.63 3.06
CA LEU A 140 -18.25 25.91 4.02
C LEU A 140 -17.51 24.72 4.65
N GLU A 141 -16.79 23.94 3.84
CA GLU A 141 -15.95 22.84 4.34
C GLU A 141 -14.84 23.33 5.28
N ARG A 142 -14.18 24.45 4.96
CA ARG A 142 -13.15 25.07 5.82
C ARG A 142 -13.72 25.42 7.20
N GLN A 143 -14.90 26.04 7.24
CA GLN A 143 -15.56 26.40 8.51
C GLN A 143 -15.92 25.18 9.35
N ILE A 144 -16.40 24.10 8.70
CA ILE A 144 -16.68 22.83 9.38
C ILE A 144 -15.39 22.25 9.98
N TRP A 145 -14.33 22.15 9.16
CA TRP A 145 -13.05 21.60 9.58
C TRP A 145 -12.44 22.34 10.76
N GLU A 146 -12.41 23.67 10.74
CA GLU A 146 -11.84 24.49 11.83
C GLU A 146 -12.55 24.29 13.17
N ARG A 147 -13.85 24.02 13.14
CA ARG A 147 -14.65 23.76 14.34
C ARG A 147 -14.53 22.33 14.83
N SER A 148 -14.45 21.36 13.92
CA SER A 148 -14.45 19.93 14.28
C SER A 148 -13.06 19.34 14.56
N ARG A 149 -11.99 19.86 13.94
CA ARG A 149 -10.64 19.27 13.99
C ARG A 149 -10.19 19.03 15.44
N GLY A 150 -9.85 17.78 15.75
CA GLY A 150 -9.40 17.34 17.08
C GLY A 150 -10.50 17.18 18.13
N LYS A 151 -11.76 17.47 17.79
CA LYS A 151 -12.89 17.41 18.74
C LYS A 151 -13.99 16.42 18.31
N MET A 152 -14.27 16.35 17.01
CA MET A 152 -15.32 15.52 16.42
C MET A 152 -14.86 14.97 15.07
N ARG A 153 -15.13 13.68 14.80
CA ARG A 153 -14.82 13.03 13.51
C ARG A 153 -16.01 13.07 12.55
N ILE A 154 -15.77 13.27 11.26
CA ILE A 154 -16.82 13.51 10.26
C ILE A 154 -16.67 12.59 9.03
N ILE A 155 -17.74 11.86 8.69
CA ILE A 155 -17.94 11.22 7.37
C ILE A 155 -18.80 12.14 6.47
N GLY A 156 -18.41 12.25 5.21
CA GLY A 156 -19.00 13.18 4.24
C GLY A 156 -18.17 14.45 4.07
N PRO A 157 -18.78 15.59 3.67
CA PRO A 157 -20.18 15.74 3.29
C PRO A 157 -20.53 15.03 1.98
N ASN A 158 -21.75 15.22 1.47
CA ASN A 158 -22.22 14.69 0.20
C ASN A 158 -22.04 13.16 0.09
N CYS A 159 -22.59 12.44 1.05
CA CYS A 159 -22.47 10.98 1.11
C CYS A 159 -23.83 10.29 1.27
N LEU A 160 -23.86 8.99 0.99
CA LEU A 160 -25.03 8.13 1.23
C LEU A 160 -25.24 7.83 2.74
N GLY A 161 -24.16 7.83 3.52
CA GLY A 161 -24.11 7.42 4.92
C GLY A 161 -23.39 6.08 5.14
N VAL A 162 -23.69 5.42 6.25
CA VAL A 162 -23.03 4.18 6.71
C VAL A 162 -24.03 3.08 7.06
N MET A 163 -23.72 1.83 6.72
CA MET A 163 -24.41 0.63 7.23
C MET A 163 -23.44 -0.32 7.93
N LEU A 164 -23.90 -0.93 9.02
CA LEU A 164 -23.25 -2.06 9.68
C LEU A 164 -24.27 -3.20 9.81
N PRO A 165 -24.38 -4.06 8.78
CA PRO A 165 -25.43 -5.08 8.71
C PRO A 165 -25.52 -6.00 9.93
N ARG A 166 -24.38 -6.40 10.50
CA ARG A 166 -24.32 -7.30 11.68
C ARG A 166 -24.91 -6.66 12.94
N GLN A 167 -24.73 -5.35 13.09
CA GLN A 167 -25.26 -4.59 14.22
C GLN A 167 -26.67 -4.06 13.95
N GLY A 168 -27.18 -4.20 12.72
CA GLY A 168 -28.45 -3.61 12.30
C GLY A 168 -28.42 -2.09 12.11
N LEU A 169 -27.26 -1.43 12.15
CA LEU A 169 -27.18 0.02 11.89
C LEU A 169 -27.38 0.31 10.40
N ASN A 170 -28.40 1.11 10.07
CA ASN A 170 -28.60 1.66 8.73
C ASN A 170 -28.76 3.18 8.78
N ALA A 171 -27.64 3.89 8.85
CA ALA A 171 -27.57 5.35 8.82
C ALA A 171 -27.47 5.87 7.38
N THR A 172 -28.30 5.35 6.48
CA THR A 172 -28.35 5.76 5.07
C THR A 172 -29.76 6.06 4.59
N PHE A 173 -29.88 6.65 3.41
CA PHE A 173 -31.15 6.79 2.69
C PHE A 173 -31.33 5.78 1.55
N ALA A 174 -30.63 4.64 1.58
CA ALA A 174 -30.84 3.55 0.64
C ALA A 174 -32.19 2.84 0.88
N SER A 175 -32.70 2.13 -0.13
CA SER A 175 -33.98 1.41 -0.07
C SER A 175 -33.97 0.16 0.81
N ALA A 176 -32.80 -0.42 1.05
CA ALA A 176 -32.61 -1.65 1.82
C ALA A 176 -31.31 -1.60 2.63
N ILE A 177 -31.16 -2.51 3.60
CA ILE A 177 -29.90 -2.75 4.30
C ILE A 177 -29.11 -3.87 3.60
N ALA A 178 -27.80 -3.73 3.55
CA ALA A 178 -26.90 -4.78 3.08
C ALA A 178 -27.07 -6.07 3.91
N ARG A 179 -26.82 -7.23 3.29
CA ARG A 179 -26.76 -8.52 4.03
C ARG A 179 -25.51 -8.56 4.91
N PRO A 180 -25.56 -9.17 6.10
CA PRO A 180 -24.37 -9.45 6.89
C PRO A 180 -23.36 -10.33 6.15
N GLY A 181 -22.09 -9.94 6.18
CA GLY A 181 -20.99 -10.74 5.64
C GLY A 181 -19.64 -10.27 6.16
N ASN A 182 -18.62 -10.33 5.30
CA ASN A 182 -17.21 -10.13 5.67
C ASN A 182 -16.47 -9.15 4.75
N VAL A 183 -17.17 -8.50 3.81
CA VAL A 183 -16.60 -7.47 2.93
C VAL A 183 -16.82 -6.09 3.52
N GLY A 184 -15.76 -5.32 3.75
CA GLY A 184 -15.84 -3.91 4.04
C GLY A 184 -15.84 -3.10 2.75
N PHE A 185 -16.96 -2.48 2.39
CA PHE A 185 -17.08 -1.68 1.17
C PHE A 185 -17.02 -0.19 1.47
N ILE A 186 -16.12 0.53 0.80
CA ILE A 186 -15.95 1.98 0.91
C ILE A 186 -16.07 2.62 -0.48
N SER A 187 -16.84 3.69 -0.59
CA SER A 187 -17.00 4.41 -1.86
C SER A 187 -17.10 5.92 -1.68
N GLN A 188 -16.37 6.66 -2.53
CA GLN A 188 -16.59 8.11 -2.71
C GLN A 188 -17.88 8.41 -3.49
N SER A 189 -18.38 7.48 -4.30
CA SER A 189 -19.61 7.64 -5.07
C SER A 189 -20.82 7.04 -4.36
N GLY A 190 -21.77 7.89 -3.96
CA GLY A 190 -23.04 7.46 -3.36
C GLY A 190 -23.97 6.75 -4.35
N ALA A 191 -23.94 7.12 -5.64
CA ALA A 191 -24.73 6.43 -6.66
C ALA A 191 -24.23 5.00 -6.88
N LEU A 192 -22.91 4.82 -6.94
CA LEU A 192 -22.35 3.48 -7.07
C LEU A 192 -22.68 2.60 -5.87
N CYS A 193 -22.69 3.15 -4.65
CA CYS A 193 -23.16 2.43 -3.47
C CYS A 193 -24.55 1.81 -3.68
N THR A 194 -25.52 2.56 -4.19
CA THR A 194 -26.86 2.01 -4.41
C THR A 194 -26.89 0.88 -5.45
N ALA A 195 -26.09 0.99 -6.52
CA ALA A 195 -25.99 -0.06 -7.53
C ALA A 195 -25.29 -1.32 -7.00
N VAL A 196 -24.23 -1.16 -6.21
CA VAL A 196 -23.51 -2.27 -5.53
C VAL A 196 -24.45 -3.00 -4.59
N LEU A 197 -25.24 -2.25 -3.82
CA LEU A 197 -26.18 -2.81 -2.87
C LEU A 197 -27.25 -3.66 -3.57
N ASP A 198 -27.86 -3.14 -4.63
CA ASP A 198 -28.89 -3.86 -5.41
C ASP A 198 -28.32 -5.15 -6.03
N TRP A 199 -27.12 -5.07 -6.62
CA TRP A 199 -26.40 -6.22 -7.17
C TRP A 199 -26.05 -7.28 -6.13
N SER A 200 -25.74 -6.89 -4.89
CA SER A 200 -25.28 -7.83 -3.85
C SER A 200 -26.32 -8.87 -3.42
N PHE A 201 -27.61 -8.55 -3.55
CA PHE A 201 -28.69 -9.42 -3.10
C PHE A 201 -28.82 -10.73 -3.89
N PRO A 202 -28.90 -10.73 -5.24
CA PRO A 202 -28.93 -11.96 -6.02
C PRO A 202 -27.61 -12.76 -5.96
N GLU A 203 -26.45 -12.10 -5.88
CA GLU A 203 -25.14 -12.77 -5.82
C GLU A 203 -24.78 -13.33 -4.43
N ASN A 204 -25.65 -13.07 -3.44
CA ASN A 204 -25.47 -13.47 -2.05
C ASN A 204 -24.16 -12.96 -1.43
N VAL A 205 -23.80 -11.72 -1.75
CA VAL A 205 -22.63 -11.04 -1.17
C VAL A 205 -23.06 -10.26 0.06
N GLY A 206 -22.38 -10.50 1.18
CA GLY A 206 -22.65 -9.81 2.44
C GLY A 206 -21.50 -8.88 2.82
N PHE A 207 -21.84 -7.80 3.54
CA PHE A 207 -20.90 -6.78 3.97
C PHE A 207 -20.73 -6.79 5.50
N SER A 208 -19.51 -6.57 5.96
CA SER A 208 -19.21 -6.24 7.37
C SER A 208 -19.55 -4.77 7.64
N ALA A 209 -19.14 -3.90 6.73
CA ALA A 209 -19.43 -2.48 6.72
C ALA A 209 -19.67 -1.97 5.30
N PHE A 210 -20.57 -1.00 5.16
CA PHE A 210 -20.90 -0.38 3.88
C PHE A 210 -20.89 1.14 4.03
N ILE A 211 -19.86 1.79 3.50
CA ILE A 211 -19.47 3.15 3.88
C ILE A 211 -19.42 4.04 2.63
N SER A 212 -20.24 5.08 2.61
CA SER A 212 -20.09 6.18 1.65
C SER A 212 -19.36 7.34 2.33
N ILE A 213 -18.16 7.64 1.84
CA ILE A 213 -17.29 8.67 2.43
C ILE A 213 -17.56 10.06 1.83
N GLY A 214 -18.19 10.11 0.65
CA GLY A 214 -18.54 11.34 -0.06
C GLY A 214 -17.31 12.20 -0.35
N SER A 215 -17.41 13.49 -0.03
CA SER A 215 -16.34 14.46 -0.21
C SER A 215 -15.09 14.18 0.62
N MET A 216 -15.14 13.33 1.66
CA MET A 216 -13.96 12.99 2.48
C MET A 216 -13.30 14.25 3.08
N LEU A 217 -14.07 15.03 3.85
CA LEU A 217 -13.58 16.26 4.50
C LEU A 217 -12.61 16.00 5.67
N ASP A 218 -12.87 14.97 6.47
CA ASP A 218 -12.08 14.63 7.66
C ASP A 218 -11.68 13.15 7.67
N VAL A 219 -12.64 12.24 7.90
CA VAL A 219 -12.34 10.80 7.89
C VAL A 219 -11.88 10.42 6.49
N SER A 220 -10.68 9.85 6.41
CA SER A 220 -9.96 9.56 5.17
C SER A 220 -9.90 8.05 4.88
N TRP A 221 -9.27 7.67 3.77
CA TRP A 221 -9.01 6.26 3.47
C TRP A 221 -8.18 5.57 4.55
N GLY A 222 -7.14 6.24 5.07
CA GLY A 222 -6.27 5.66 6.08
C GLY A 222 -7.05 5.32 7.35
N ASP A 223 -7.91 6.23 7.81
CA ASP A 223 -8.76 6.01 8.99
C ASP A 223 -9.69 4.78 8.81
N LEU A 224 -10.32 4.64 7.64
CA LEU A 224 -11.26 3.54 7.39
C LEU A 224 -10.56 2.21 7.12
N ILE A 225 -9.40 2.23 6.45
CA ILE A 225 -8.57 1.04 6.26
C ILE A 225 -8.12 0.51 7.61
N TYR A 226 -7.71 1.37 8.54
CA TYR A 226 -7.39 0.96 9.91
C TYR A 226 -8.61 0.39 10.63
N TYR A 227 -9.71 1.13 10.68
CA TYR A 227 -10.94 0.64 11.33
C TYR A 227 -11.39 -0.74 10.83
N LEU A 228 -11.37 -0.96 9.51
CA LEU A 228 -11.72 -2.26 8.91
C LEU A 228 -10.60 -3.30 9.02
N GLY A 229 -9.34 -2.85 9.09
CA GLY A 229 -8.17 -3.63 9.45
C GLY A 229 -8.32 -4.25 10.84
N ASP A 230 -8.90 -3.49 11.75
CA ASP A 230 -9.11 -3.85 13.14
C ASP A 230 -10.35 -4.76 13.33
N ASP A 231 -11.38 -4.56 12.52
CA ASP A 231 -12.64 -5.32 12.63
C ASP A 231 -12.46 -6.82 12.34
N PRO A 232 -12.62 -7.74 13.32
CA PRO A 232 -12.44 -9.17 13.11
C PRO A 232 -13.45 -9.77 12.11
N HIS A 233 -14.57 -9.09 11.88
CA HIS A 233 -15.59 -9.54 10.92
C HIS A 233 -15.25 -9.17 9.47
N THR A 234 -14.37 -8.19 9.24
CA THR A 234 -13.91 -7.82 7.91
C THR A 234 -12.75 -8.72 7.49
N GLN A 235 -12.88 -9.38 6.33
CA GLN A 235 -11.85 -10.24 5.74
C GLN A 235 -11.23 -9.64 4.48
N CYS A 236 -11.94 -8.71 3.83
CA CYS A 236 -11.48 -7.98 2.64
C CYS A 236 -12.06 -6.56 2.63
N ILE A 237 -11.29 -5.60 2.13
CA ILE A 237 -11.68 -4.20 1.96
C ILE A 237 -11.76 -3.90 0.47
N VAL A 238 -12.88 -3.31 0.05
CA VAL A 238 -13.17 -3.00 -1.35
C VAL A 238 -13.44 -1.50 -1.45
N ILE A 239 -12.71 -0.82 -2.34
CA ILE A 239 -12.67 0.63 -2.41
C ILE A 239 -13.01 1.11 -3.82
N TYR A 240 -13.99 1.99 -3.93
CA TYR A 240 -14.19 2.84 -5.11
C TYR A 240 -13.59 4.23 -4.88
N MET A 241 -12.52 4.54 -5.61
CA MET A 241 -11.71 5.74 -5.41
C MET A 241 -11.80 6.73 -6.58
N GLU A 242 -12.24 7.95 -6.30
CA GLU A 242 -12.21 9.11 -7.21
C GLU A 242 -11.03 10.07 -6.93
N SER A 243 -10.49 10.06 -5.72
CA SER A 243 -9.31 10.82 -5.32
C SER A 243 -8.61 10.16 -4.13
N VAL A 244 -7.29 10.28 -4.06
CA VAL A 244 -6.48 9.70 -2.97
C VAL A 244 -6.55 10.55 -1.70
N GLY A 245 -6.58 11.88 -1.81
CA GLY A 245 -6.49 12.75 -0.63
C GLY A 245 -5.10 12.67 0.01
N ASP A 246 -5.02 12.28 1.28
CA ASP A 246 -3.73 12.06 1.96
C ASP A 246 -3.09 10.73 1.51
N ALA A 247 -2.22 10.83 0.51
CA ALA A 247 -1.49 9.70 -0.05
C ALA A 247 -0.61 8.96 0.96
N ARG A 248 0.00 9.68 1.91
CA ARG A 248 0.87 9.07 2.92
C ARG A 248 0.06 8.23 3.90
N SER A 249 -1.02 8.82 4.44
CA SER A 249 -1.93 8.12 5.34
C SER A 249 -2.52 6.87 4.67
N PHE A 250 -2.92 6.98 3.40
CA PHE A 250 -3.39 5.83 2.63
C PHE A 250 -2.33 4.74 2.49
N LEU A 251 -1.11 5.07 2.09
CA LEU A 251 -0.03 4.09 1.88
C LEU A 251 0.37 3.39 3.18
N SER A 252 0.48 4.13 4.27
CA SER A 252 0.79 3.57 5.60
C SER A 252 -0.29 2.58 6.04
N ALA A 253 -1.57 2.98 5.99
CA ALA A 253 -2.67 2.11 6.38
C ALA A 253 -2.81 0.89 5.46
N ALA A 254 -2.69 1.10 4.15
CA ALA A 254 -2.81 0.02 3.18
C ALA A 254 -1.69 -1.01 3.35
N ARG A 255 -0.44 -0.58 3.54
CA ARG A 255 0.70 -1.48 3.72
C ARG A 255 0.52 -2.36 4.96
N GLU A 256 0.07 -1.76 6.05
CA GLU A 256 -0.15 -2.43 7.33
C GLU A 256 -1.27 -3.49 7.24
N VAL A 257 -2.39 -3.14 6.60
CA VAL A 257 -3.60 -3.99 6.55
C VAL A 257 -3.56 -5.02 5.42
N ALA A 258 -2.96 -4.72 4.26
CA ALA A 258 -2.94 -5.60 3.08
C ALA A 258 -2.32 -6.98 3.36
N LEU A 259 -1.43 -7.07 4.36
CA LEU A 259 -0.84 -8.31 4.85
C LEU A 259 -1.86 -9.36 5.26
N THR A 260 -2.90 -8.94 5.97
CA THR A 260 -3.90 -9.83 6.54
C THR A 260 -5.15 -9.83 5.69
N LYS A 261 -5.59 -8.65 5.30
CA LYS A 261 -6.88 -8.43 4.63
C LYS A 261 -6.64 -7.79 3.27
N PRO A 262 -7.11 -8.42 2.17
CA PRO A 262 -6.99 -7.83 0.86
C PRO A 262 -7.66 -6.49 0.74
N ILE A 263 -6.96 -5.56 0.08
CA ILE A 263 -7.49 -4.24 -0.26
C ILE A 263 -7.58 -4.18 -1.78
N ILE A 264 -8.80 -4.09 -2.29
CA ILE A 264 -9.08 -4.04 -3.72
C ILE A 264 -9.60 -2.65 -4.06
N VAL A 265 -8.93 -1.97 -4.98
CA VAL A 265 -9.30 -0.62 -5.42
C VAL A 265 -9.73 -0.65 -6.88
N ILE A 266 -10.87 -0.02 -7.17
CA ILE A 266 -11.15 0.49 -8.51
C ILE A 266 -10.96 2.01 -8.51
N ARG A 267 -10.17 2.48 -9.46
CA ARG A 267 -9.83 3.90 -9.62
C ARG A 267 -10.55 4.47 -10.85
N ALA A 268 -11.44 5.44 -10.63
CA ALA A 268 -12.03 6.22 -11.72
C ALA A 268 -11.02 7.22 -12.32
N GLY A 269 -11.26 7.75 -13.52
CA GLY A 269 -10.44 8.86 -14.04
C GLY A 269 -9.05 8.48 -14.58
N LYS A 270 -8.86 7.27 -15.09
CA LYS A 270 -7.57 6.76 -15.59
C LYS A 270 -6.95 7.57 -16.73
N THR A 271 -7.77 8.00 -17.68
CA THR A 271 -7.30 8.77 -18.85
C THR A 271 -7.28 10.25 -18.52
N GLU A 272 -6.41 11.04 -19.17
CA GLU A 272 -6.34 12.48 -18.92
C GLU A 272 -7.70 13.19 -19.07
N ALA A 273 -8.49 12.78 -20.06
CA ALA A 273 -9.85 13.29 -20.25
C ALA A 273 -10.79 12.93 -19.08
N ALA A 274 -10.75 11.68 -18.62
CA ALA A 274 -11.57 11.23 -17.48
C ALA A 274 -11.08 11.83 -16.16
N ALA A 275 -9.77 12.04 -16.00
CA ALA A 275 -9.18 12.75 -14.88
C ALA A 275 -9.69 14.19 -14.84
N LYS A 276 -9.66 14.94 -15.96
CA LYS A 276 -10.22 16.30 -16.05
C LYS A 276 -11.72 16.35 -15.72
N ALA A 277 -12.50 15.37 -16.18
CA ALA A 277 -13.92 15.26 -15.83
C ALA A 277 -14.14 14.99 -14.33
N SER A 278 -13.35 14.09 -13.73
CA SER A 278 -13.38 13.79 -12.30
C SER A 278 -12.89 14.98 -11.45
N THR A 279 -11.91 15.75 -11.93
CA THR A 279 -11.42 16.98 -11.27
C THR A 279 -12.53 18.02 -11.18
N SER A 280 -13.33 18.16 -12.24
CA SER A 280 -14.48 19.07 -12.28
C SER A 280 -15.61 18.62 -11.35
N HIS A 281 -15.74 17.30 -11.10
CA HIS A 281 -16.74 16.70 -10.23
C HIS A 281 -16.34 16.71 -8.74
N THR A 282 -15.04 16.53 -8.43
CA THR A 282 -14.52 16.38 -7.05
C THR A 282 -13.79 17.61 -6.52
N GLY A 283 -13.33 18.50 -7.41
CA GLY A 283 -12.53 19.68 -7.08
C GLY A 283 -11.08 19.40 -6.65
N ALA A 284 -10.58 18.16 -6.81
CA ALA A 284 -9.23 17.75 -6.37
C ALA A 284 -8.24 17.61 -7.54
N LEU A 285 -6.98 18.03 -7.35
CA LEU A 285 -5.88 17.89 -8.33
C LEU A 285 -5.59 16.41 -8.63
N ALA A 286 -5.48 16.06 -9.92
CA ALA A 286 -5.12 14.71 -10.37
C ALA A 286 -3.60 14.55 -10.50
N GLY A 287 -3.02 13.58 -9.77
CA GLY A 287 -1.64 13.08 -9.98
C GLY A 287 -1.56 12.08 -11.13
N SER A 288 -0.36 11.54 -11.38
CA SER A 288 -0.15 10.56 -12.44
C SER A 288 -0.77 9.19 -12.10
N ASP A 289 -1.55 8.62 -13.04
CA ASP A 289 -2.12 7.28 -12.90
C ASP A 289 -1.04 6.19 -12.83
N GLU A 290 0.08 6.36 -13.56
CA GLU A 290 1.22 5.44 -13.53
C GLU A 290 1.92 5.45 -12.16
N VAL A 291 2.01 6.62 -11.52
CA VAL A 291 2.57 6.76 -10.16
C VAL A 291 1.63 6.13 -9.14
N LEU A 292 0.32 6.35 -9.25
CA LEU A 292 -0.66 5.72 -8.38
C LEU A 292 -0.62 4.19 -8.49
N ASP A 293 -0.44 3.65 -9.69
CA ASP A 293 -0.25 2.22 -9.91
C ASP A 293 1.02 1.68 -9.22
N ALA A 294 2.12 2.42 -9.30
CA ALA A 294 3.35 2.09 -8.57
C ALA A 294 3.13 2.13 -7.05
N ALA A 295 2.35 3.11 -6.57
CA ALA A 295 1.99 3.26 -5.17
C ALA A 295 1.15 2.08 -4.65
N PHE A 296 0.13 1.64 -5.41
CA PHE A 296 -0.68 0.47 -5.06
C PHE A 296 0.14 -0.81 -4.99
N ARG A 297 1.03 -1.04 -5.97
CA ARG A 297 1.96 -2.19 -5.92
C ARG A 297 2.86 -2.13 -4.68
N ARG A 298 3.31 -0.94 -4.29
CA ARG A 298 4.21 -0.74 -3.15
C ARG A 298 3.56 -1.03 -1.80
N CYS A 299 2.24 -0.87 -1.67
CA CYS A 299 1.50 -1.15 -0.43
C CYS A 299 0.62 -2.41 -0.47
N GLY A 300 0.66 -3.18 -1.56
CA GLY A 300 -0.06 -4.46 -1.66
C GLY A 300 -1.54 -4.33 -2.00
N VAL A 301 -1.94 -3.16 -2.50
CA VAL A 301 -3.29 -2.91 -2.96
C VAL A 301 -3.48 -3.49 -4.35
N LEU A 302 -4.55 -4.26 -4.54
CA LEU A 302 -4.93 -4.80 -5.83
C LEU A 302 -5.79 -3.81 -6.59
N ARG A 303 -5.27 -3.24 -7.67
CA ARG A 303 -6.08 -2.44 -8.58
C ARG A 303 -6.82 -3.32 -9.57
N VAL A 304 -8.12 -3.07 -9.73
CA VAL A 304 -8.96 -3.65 -10.79
C VAL A 304 -9.38 -2.58 -11.79
N ASN A 305 -9.69 -2.99 -13.02
CA ASN A 305 -10.04 -2.07 -14.10
C ASN A 305 -11.54 -2.07 -14.43
N ARG A 306 -12.28 -3.09 -13.97
CA ARG A 306 -13.71 -3.22 -14.22
C ARG A 306 -14.48 -3.35 -12.92
N ILE A 307 -15.66 -2.74 -12.87
CA ILE A 307 -16.59 -2.88 -11.75
C ILE A 307 -16.94 -4.36 -11.52
N SER A 308 -17.11 -5.14 -12.59
CA SER A 308 -17.32 -6.59 -12.49
C SER A 308 -16.15 -7.33 -11.83
N GLU A 309 -14.90 -6.90 -12.06
CA GLU A 309 -13.72 -7.53 -11.41
C GLU A 309 -13.69 -7.21 -9.92
N LEU A 310 -14.03 -5.96 -9.53
CA LEU A 310 -14.16 -5.55 -8.13
C LEU A 310 -15.13 -6.47 -7.39
N PHE A 311 -16.30 -6.69 -8.00
CA PHE A 311 -17.37 -7.52 -7.49
C PHE A 311 -17.00 -9.00 -7.40
N ASN A 312 -16.47 -9.55 -8.49
CA ASN A 312 -16.09 -10.95 -8.53
C ASN A 312 -14.98 -11.26 -7.51
N LEU A 313 -14.00 -10.36 -7.32
CA LEU A 313 -12.95 -10.55 -6.32
C LEU A 313 -13.50 -10.47 -4.90
N ALA A 314 -14.35 -9.47 -4.62
CA ALA A 314 -15.01 -9.35 -3.31
C ALA A 314 -15.80 -10.62 -2.99
N GLU A 315 -16.51 -11.16 -3.99
CA GLU A 315 -17.31 -12.38 -3.88
C GLU A 315 -16.44 -13.62 -3.59
N VAL A 316 -15.36 -13.86 -4.34
CA VAL A 316 -14.50 -15.03 -4.09
C VAL A 316 -13.87 -14.95 -2.71
N LEU A 317 -13.33 -13.79 -2.33
CA LEU A 317 -12.69 -13.60 -1.04
C LEU A 317 -13.69 -13.71 0.11
N ALA A 318 -14.96 -13.34 -0.11
CA ALA A 318 -16.03 -13.50 0.86
C ALA A 318 -16.42 -14.97 1.06
N LYS A 319 -16.48 -15.74 -0.03
CA LYS A 319 -16.97 -17.13 -0.07
C LYS A 319 -15.87 -18.16 0.25
N GLN A 320 -14.63 -17.90 -0.14
CA GLN A 320 -13.50 -18.82 0.01
C GLN A 320 -12.26 -18.13 0.58
N ASN A 321 -11.80 -18.60 1.73
CA ASN A 321 -10.56 -18.10 2.36
C ASN A 321 -9.27 -18.69 1.73
N ARG A 322 -9.40 -19.48 0.66
CA ARG A 322 -8.28 -20.20 0.02
C ARG A 322 -7.76 -19.41 -1.16
N ARG A 323 -6.46 -19.11 -1.16
CA ARG A 323 -5.80 -18.38 -2.24
C ARG A 323 -4.97 -19.34 -3.11
N PRO A 324 -4.89 -19.10 -4.42
CA PRO A 324 -4.02 -19.88 -5.29
C PRO A 324 -2.56 -19.66 -4.87
N GLN A 325 -1.82 -20.76 -4.71
CA GLN A 325 -0.40 -20.71 -4.31
C GLN A 325 0.54 -20.41 -5.48
N GLY A 326 0.04 -20.59 -6.70
CA GLY A 326 0.76 -20.38 -7.95
C GLY A 326 -0.21 -20.09 -9.11
N PRO A 327 0.33 -19.89 -10.33
CA PRO A 327 -0.44 -19.47 -11.50
C PRO A 327 -1.17 -20.62 -12.21
N ARG A 328 -1.09 -21.86 -11.70
CA ARG A 328 -1.51 -23.06 -12.44
C ARG A 328 -2.98 -23.40 -12.20
N LEU A 329 -3.83 -23.29 -13.23
CA LEU A 329 -5.26 -23.61 -13.15
C LEU A 329 -5.56 -24.94 -13.85
N SER A 330 -6.33 -25.81 -13.19
CA SER A 330 -6.97 -26.98 -13.83
C SER A 330 -8.38 -26.62 -14.25
N ILE A 331 -8.74 -26.89 -15.51
CA ILE A 331 -10.06 -26.59 -16.05
C ILE A 331 -10.79 -27.91 -16.31
N ILE A 332 -12.00 -28.07 -15.81
CA ILE A 332 -12.91 -29.20 -16.10
C ILE A 332 -14.05 -28.65 -16.93
N THR A 333 -14.37 -29.27 -18.07
CA THR A 333 -15.43 -28.78 -18.96
C THR A 333 -16.16 -29.92 -19.65
N ASN A 334 -17.47 -29.79 -19.89
CA ASN A 334 -18.21 -30.67 -20.80
C ASN A 334 -18.21 -30.17 -22.25
N ALA A 335 -17.56 -29.04 -22.52
CA ALA A 335 -17.50 -28.44 -23.85
C ALA A 335 -16.13 -27.82 -24.14
N GLY A 336 -15.49 -28.27 -25.21
CA GLY A 336 -14.16 -27.79 -25.61
C GLY A 336 -14.07 -26.28 -25.87
N GLY A 337 -15.06 -25.69 -26.56
CA GLY A 337 -15.06 -24.25 -26.90
C GLY A 337 -14.91 -23.30 -25.68
N PRO A 338 -15.80 -23.40 -24.68
CA PRO A 338 -15.65 -22.70 -23.41
C PRO A 338 -14.32 -22.97 -22.68
N GLY A 339 -13.79 -24.20 -22.75
CA GLY A 339 -12.48 -24.54 -22.18
C GLY A 339 -11.32 -23.80 -22.86
N VAL A 340 -11.35 -23.66 -24.19
CA VAL A 340 -10.35 -22.89 -24.95
C VAL A 340 -10.42 -21.41 -24.60
N LEU A 341 -11.61 -20.82 -24.52
CA LEU A 341 -11.77 -19.40 -24.13
C LEU A 341 -11.22 -19.12 -22.72
N ALA A 342 -11.40 -20.05 -21.79
CA ALA A 342 -10.83 -19.96 -20.45
C ALA A 342 -9.29 -20.05 -20.48
N ALA A 343 -8.73 -20.98 -21.26
CA ALA A 343 -7.29 -21.13 -21.42
C ALA A 343 -6.64 -19.89 -22.04
N ASP A 344 -7.20 -19.33 -23.11
CA ASP A 344 -6.71 -18.10 -23.74
C ASP A 344 -6.70 -16.93 -22.75
N ALA A 345 -7.80 -16.76 -22.01
CA ALA A 345 -7.92 -15.71 -21.00
C ALA A 345 -6.93 -15.88 -19.84
N LEU A 346 -6.68 -17.12 -19.42
CA LEU A 346 -5.69 -17.46 -18.39
C LEU A 346 -4.27 -17.09 -18.86
N ILE A 347 -3.86 -17.55 -20.04
CA ILE A 347 -2.49 -17.37 -20.55
C ILE A 347 -2.22 -15.89 -20.86
N THR A 348 -3.15 -15.20 -21.50
CA THR A 348 -3.00 -13.78 -21.86
C THR A 348 -2.92 -12.85 -20.65
N THR A 349 -3.40 -13.28 -19.49
CA THR A 349 -3.30 -12.52 -18.23
C THR A 349 -2.20 -13.03 -17.29
N GLY A 350 -1.30 -13.90 -17.79
CA GLY A 350 -0.08 -14.33 -17.11
C GLY A 350 -0.21 -15.59 -16.24
N GLY A 351 -1.32 -16.31 -16.35
CA GLY A 351 -1.52 -17.62 -15.71
C GLY A 351 -1.03 -18.77 -16.58
N GLU A 352 -1.06 -19.98 -16.04
CA GLU A 352 -0.60 -21.19 -16.70
C GLU A 352 -1.62 -22.32 -16.55
N LEU A 353 -1.76 -23.17 -17.56
CA LEU A 353 -2.52 -24.42 -17.40
C LEU A 353 -1.67 -25.39 -16.57
N ALA A 354 -2.28 -26.00 -15.56
CA ALA A 354 -1.64 -27.06 -14.79
C ALA A 354 -1.29 -28.26 -15.70
N THR A 355 -0.05 -28.72 -15.66
CA THR A 355 0.37 -30.00 -16.24
C THR A 355 -0.06 -31.12 -15.28
N LEU A 356 -1.08 -31.88 -15.66
CA LEU A 356 -1.65 -32.92 -14.80
C LEU A 356 -0.62 -33.99 -14.46
N ALA A 357 -0.61 -34.46 -13.21
CA ALA A 357 0.25 -35.56 -12.79
C ALA A 357 -0.17 -36.89 -13.45
N GLU A 358 0.78 -37.80 -13.67
CA GLU A 358 0.50 -39.11 -14.29
C GLU A 358 -0.54 -39.92 -13.49
N ASP A 359 -0.47 -39.86 -12.16
CA ASP A 359 -1.46 -40.48 -11.25
C ASP A 359 -2.86 -39.88 -11.44
N THR A 360 -2.97 -38.55 -11.63
CA THR A 360 -4.25 -37.88 -11.90
C THR A 360 -4.85 -38.40 -13.21
N ILE A 361 -4.04 -38.48 -14.27
CA ILE A 361 -4.48 -38.98 -15.58
C ILE A 361 -4.94 -40.44 -15.47
N THR A 362 -4.20 -41.27 -14.74
CA THR A 362 -4.54 -42.69 -14.53
C THR A 362 -5.86 -42.85 -13.78
N ASN A 363 -6.10 -42.04 -12.75
CA ASN A 363 -7.35 -42.07 -11.99
C ASN A 363 -8.54 -41.57 -12.83
N LEU A 364 -8.36 -40.53 -13.64
CA LEU A 364 -9.38 -40.03 -14.56
C LEU A 364 -9.75 -41.10 -15.62
N ASN A 365 -8.76 -41.84 -16.13
CA ASN A 365 -8.96 -42.92 -17.11
C ASN A 365 -9.81 -44.10 -16.61
N GLN A 366 -10.00 -44.24 -15.29
CA GLN A 366 -10.79 -45.35 -14.73
C GLN A 366 -12.29 -45.18 -14.98
N PHE A 367 -12.78 -43.96 -15.16
CA PHE A 367 -14.22 -43.69 -15.31
C PHE A 367 -14.58 -42.71 -16.43
N LEU A 368 -13.64 -41.89 -16.92
CA LEU A 368 -13.91 -41.04 -18.08
C LEU A 368 -13.92 -41.86 -19.38
N PRO A 369 -14.76 -41.49 -20.37
CA PRO A 369 -14.75 -42.14 -21.68
C PRO A 369 -13.39 -42.04 -22.36
N THR A 370 -12.99 -43.04 -23.14
CA THR A 370 -11.67 -43.12 -23.80
C THR A 370 -11.30 -41.88 -24.63
N HIS A 371 -12.29 -41.13 -25.11
CA HIS A 371 -12.14 -39.95 -25.96
C HIS A 371 -12.07 -38.61 -25.20
N TRP A 372 -12.01 -38.61 -23.86
CA TRP A 372 -11.73 -37.39 -23.11
C TRP A 372 -10.36 -36.82 -23.51
N SER A 373 -10.10 -35.54 -23.23
CA SER A 373 -8.92 -34.83 -23.79
C SER A 373 -7.52 -35.38 -23.43
N HIS A 374 -7.38 -36.19 -22.37
CA HIS A 374 -6.10 -36.62 -21.77
C HIS A 374 -5.14 -35.46 -21.45
N ASN A 375 -5.67 -34.25 -21.27
CA ASN A 375 -4.89 -33.03 -21.05
C ASN A 375 -5.69 -32.02 -20.21
N ASN A 376 -5.14 -30.83 -19.99
CA ASN A 376 -5.82 -29.69 -19.41
C ASN A 376 -6.09 -28.65 -20.52
N PRO A 377 -7.34 -28.21 -20.77
CA PRO A 377 -8.59 -28.52 -20.05
C PRO A 377 -9.00 -30.00 -20.09
N ILE A 378 -9.47 -30.52 -18.95
CA ILE A 378 -10.08 -31.85 -18.78
C ILE A 378 -11.48 -31.81 -19.42
N ASP A 379 -11.56 -32.12 -20.71
CA ASP A 379 -12.82 -32.22 -21.44
C ASP A 379 -13.50 -33.57 -21.16
N ILE A 380 -14.57 -33.56 -20.36
CA ILE A 380 -15.34 -34.73 -19.94
C ILE A 380 -16.50 -35.07 -20.90
N LEU A 381 -16.53 -34.43 -22.08
CA LEU A 381 -17.50 -34.59 -23.17
C LEU A 381 -18.90 -34.03 -22.89
N GLY A 382 -19.63 -33.70 -23.96
CA GLY A 382 -20.92 -33.00 -23.88
C GLY A 382 -22.09 -33.81 -23.32
N ASP A 383 -21.96 -35.13 -23.20
CA ASP A 383 -22.94 -36.01 -22.59
C ASP A 383 -22.69 -36.24 -21.08
N ALA A 384 -21.80 -35.45 -20.46
CA ALA A 384 -21.47 -35.58 -19.05
C ALA A 384 -22.69 -35.39 -18.14
N ASP A 385 -22.89 -36.39 -17.26
CA ASP A 385 -23.86 -36.35 -16.18
C ASP A 385 -23.25 -35.76 -14.89
N SER A 386 -24.11 -35.54 -13.89
CA SER A 386 -23.73 -34.97 -12.59
C SER A 386 -22.64 -35.79 -11.88
N GLU A 387 -22.67 -37.12 -12.02
CA GLU A 387 -21.71 -38.03 -11.38
C GLU A 387 -20.33 -37.92 -12.01
N ARG A 388 -20.24 -37.83 -13.35
CA ARG A 388 -18.98 -37.63 -14.08
C ARG A 388 -18.30 -36.33 -13.66
N TYR A 389 -19.07 -35.24 -13.52
CA TYR A 389 -18.56 -33.97 -12.99
C TYR A 389 -17.99 -34.11 -11.58
N THR A 390 -18.74 -34.76 -10.68
CA THR A 390 -18.36 -34.91 -9.28
C THR A 390 -17.06 -35.71 -9.14
N LYS A 391 -16.98 -36.88 -9.82
CA LYS A 391 -15.77 -37.72 -9.82
C LYS A 391 -14.56 -37.02 -10.43
N ALA A 392 -14.75 -36.31 -11.54
CA ALA A 392 -13.68 -35.53 -12.17
C ALA A 392 -13.13 -34.45 -11.23
N LEU A 393 -14.00 -33.74 -10.52
CA LEU A 393 -13.59 -32.73 -9.55
C LEU A 393 -12.87 -33.34 -8.35
N GLU A 394 -13.35 -34.46 -7.82
CA GLU A 394 -12.72 -35.17 -6.70
C GLU A 394 -11.30 -35.67 -7.01
N VAL A 395 -11.04 -36.10 -8.25
CA VAL A 395 -9.69 -36.49 -8.69
C VAL A 395 -8.83 -35.25 -8.95
N ALA A 396 -9.33 -34.27 -9.71
CA ALA A 396 -8.55 -33.10 -10.09
C ALA A 396 -8.14 -32.23 -8.89
N VAL A 397 -8.94 -32.15 -7.83
CA VAL A 397 -8.61 -31.33 -6.65
C VAL A 397 -7.37 -31.86 -5.90
N GLN A 398 -7.09 -33.16 -6.02
CA GLN A 398 -5.93 -33.80 -5.40
C GLN A 398 -4.63 -33.64 -6.22
N ASP A 399 -4.72 -33.13 -7.46
CA ASP A 399 -3.54 -32.99 -8.33
C ASP A 399 -2.51 -32.02 -7.73
N PRO A 400 -1.26 -32.44 -7.41
CA PRO A 400 -0.26 -31.58 -6.79
C PRO A 400 0.23 -30.43 -7.69
N ASN A 401 0.04 -30.53 -9.00
CA ASN A 401 0.46 -29.51 -9.97
C ASN A 401 -0.58 -28.42 -10.23
N SER A 402 -1.77 -28.55 -9.63
CA SER A 402 -2.84 -27.56 -9.74
C SER A 402 -2.85 -26.62 -8.53
N ASP A 403 -2.97 -25.31 -8.75
CA ASP A 403 -3.10 -24.29 -7.71
C ASP A 403 -4.56 -23.81 -7.53
N GLY A 404 -5.47 -24.24 -8.40
CA GLY A 404 -6.92 -24.03 -8.30
C GLY A 404 -7.68 -24.69 -9.45
N LEU A 405 -9.01 -24.71 -9.34
CA LEU A 405 -9.87 -25.41 -10.28
C LEU A 405 -10.96 -24.48 -10.84
N LEU A 406 -11.26 -24.65 -12.12
CA LEU A 406 -12.40 -24.03 -12.79
C LEU A 406 -13.30 -25.12 -13.39
N VAL A 407 -14.53 -25.23 -12.90
CA VAL A 407 -15.54 -26.14 -13.44
C VAL A 407 -16.45 -25.38 -14.39
N ILE A 408 -16.48 -25.77 -15.65
CA ILE A 408 -17.30 -25.17 -16.70
C ILE A 408 -18.44 -26.13 -17.05
N LEU A 409 -19.66 -25.60 -17.06
CA LEU A 409 -20.84 -26.31 -17.50
C LEU A 409 -21.58 -25.49 -18.55
N THR A 410 -21.81 -26.12 -19.70
CA THR A 410 -22.82 -25.67 -20.68
C THR A 410 -24.02 -26.61 -20.66
N PRO A 411 -25.26 -26.10 -20.73
CA PRO A 411 -26.44 -26.94 -20.77
C PRO A 411 -26.46 -27.76 -22.08
N GLN A 412 -26.72 -29.06 -21.94
CA GLN A 412 -26.91 -30.03 -23.02
C GLN A 412 -28.12 -30.89 -22.64
N ALA A 413 -28.74 -31.55 -23.62
CA ALA A 413 -29.96 -32.34 -23.36
C ALA A 413 -29.80 -33.44 -22.29
N MET A 414 -28.57 -33.95 -22.10
CA MET A 414 -28.24 -35.01 -21.14
C MET A 414 -27.65 -34.49 -19.82
N THR A 415 -27.36 -33.19 -19.73
CA THR A 415 -26.74 -32.56 -18.55
C THR A 415 -27.82 -31.90 -17.71
N ASP A 416 -27.84 -32.17 -16.41
CA ASP A 416 -28.68 -31.47 -15.44
C ASP A 416 -27.84 -30.45 -14.65
N PRO A 417 -27.93 -29.14 -14.98
CA PRO A 417 -27.14 -28.11 -14.30
C PRO A 417 -27.46 -27.98 -12.82
N THR A 418 -28.68 -28.31 -12.40
CA THR A 418 -29.19 -28.16 -11.03
C THR A 418 -28.72 -29.32 -10.17
N GLN A 419 -28.87 -30.55 -10.66
CA GLN A 419 -28.39 -31.73 -9.96
C GLN A 419 -26.86 -31.74 -9.87
N THR A 420 -26.16 -31.32 -10.93
CA THR A 420 -24.70 -31.17 -10.90
C THR A 420 -24.29 -30.21 -9.79
N ALA A 421 -24.92 -29.03 -9.71
CA ALA A 421 -24.65 -28.06 -8.65
C ALA A 421 -24.89 -28.60 -7.23
N GLU A 422 -25.93 -29.40 -7.01
CA GLU A 422 -26.20 -30.05 -5.73
C GLU A 422 -25.09 -31.02 -5.30
N GLN A 423 -24.58 -31.83 -6.24
CA GLN A 423 -23.54 -32.82 -5.93
C GLN A 423 -22.18 -32.17 -5.64
N LEU A 424 -21.85 -31.08 -6.35
CA LEU A 424 -20.57 -30.37 -6.18
C LEU A 424 -20.41 -29.68 -4.81
N LYS A 425 -21.49 -29.41 -4.06
CA LYS A 425 -21.43 -28.76 -2.74
C LYS A 425 -20.47 -29.46 -1.78
N SER A 426 -20.49 -30.79 -1.78
CA SER A 426 -19.72 -31.61 -0.85
C SER A 426 -18.20 -31.57 -1.11
N CYS A 427 -17.80 -31.32 -2.36
CA CYS A 427 -16.39 -31.29 -2.77
C CYS A 427 -15.65 -30.07 -2.21
N VAL A 428 -16.33 -28.93 -2.09
CA VAL A 428 -15.70 -27.66 -1.67
C VAL A 428 -15.27 -27.67 -0.22
N GLN A 429 -16.00 -28.36 0.67
CA GLN A 429 -15.58 -28.48 2.07
C GLN A 429 -14.26 -29.24 2.23
N LYS A 430 -13.97 -30.20 1.35
CA LYS A 430 -12.78 -31.06 1.40
C LYS A 430 -11.57 -30.50 0.65
N ALA A 431 -11.78 -29.56 -0.26
CA ALA A 431 -10.71 -28.99 -1.08
C ALA A 431 -9.72 -28.15 -0.25
N ASN A 432 -8.45 -28.11 -0.66
CA ASN A 432 -7.43 -27.22 -0.08
C ASN A 432 -7.05 -26.05 -1.01
N LYS A 433 -7.68 -25.97 -2.18
CA LYS A 433 -7.45 -24.97 -3.24
C LYS A 433 -8.75 -24.24 -3.58
N PRO A 434 -8.69 -23.05 -4.19
CA PRO A 434 -9.88 -22.35 -4.67
C PRO A 434 -10.57 -23.14 -5.79
N ILE A 435 -11.91 -23.17 -5.75
CA ILE A 435 -12.75 -23.78 -6.79
C ILE A 435 -13.70 -22.72 -7.31
N LEU A 436 -13.58 -22.41 -8.59
CA LEU A 436 -14.44 -21.50 -9.33
C LEU A 436 -15.37 -22.31 -10.24
N ALA A 437 -16.55 -21.76 -10.51
CA ALA A 437 -17.54 -22.36 -11.39
C ALA A 437 -17.92 -21.39 -12.52
N SER A 438 -18.23 -21.93 -13.70
CA SER A 438 -18.83 -21.20 -14.81
C SER A 438 -20.05 -21.94 -15.35
N TRP A 439 -21.25 -21.49 -14.99
CA TRP A 439 -22.52 -22.05 -15.47
C TRP A 439 -22.97 -21.20 -16.65
N MET A 440 -22.52 -21.57 -17.85
CA MET A 440 -22.71 -20.76 -19.05
C MET A 440 -24.07 -21.05 -19.69
N GLY A 441 -25.06 -20.20 -19.41
CA GLY A 441 -26.42 -20.33 -19.94
C GLY A 441 -27.37 -19.22 -19.47
N GLY A 442 -28.67 -19.45 -19.60
CA GLY A 442 -29.73 -18.55 -19.13
C GLY A 442 -30.63 -19.22 -18.09
N ALA A 443 -31.91 -19.35 -18.41
CA ALA A 443 -32.92 -19.87 -17.50
C ALA A 443 -32.60 -21.28 -16.94
N GLU A 444 -32.05 -22.18 -17.78
CA GLU A 444 -31.78 -23.58 -17.39
C GLU A 444 -30.67 -23.73 -16.33
N VAL A 445 -29.73 -22.79 -16.27
CA VAL A 445 -28.59 -22.86 -15.34
C VAL A 445 -28.81 -22.06 -14.05
N THR A 446 -29.78 -21.15 -14.04
CA THR A 446 -30.02 -20.18 -12.94
C THR A 446 -30.21 -20.87 -11.58
N ALA A 447 -30.95 -21.98 -11.55
CA ALA A 447 -31.15 -22.74 -10.30
C ALA A 447 -29.82 -23.32 -9.78
N GLY A 448 -29.02 -23.91 -10.67
CA GLY A 448 -27.68 -24.40 -10.35
C GLY A 448 -26.74 -23.30 -9.86
N GLU A 449 -26.73 -22.13 -10.51
CA GLU A 449 -25.97 -20.95 -10.08
C GLU A 449 -26.32 -20.54 -8.64
N MET A 450 -27.62 -20.43 -8.32
CA MET A 450 -28.08 -20.07 -6.96
C MET A 450 -27.65 -21.10 -5.92
N ILE A 451 -27.67 -22.38 -6.28
CA ILE A 451 -27.28 -23.50 -5.42
C ILE A 451 -25.78 -23.43 -5.09
N LEU A 452 -24.94 -23.24 -6.11
CA LEU A 452 -23.49 -23.06 -5.96
C LEU A 452 -23.15 -21.83 -5.13
N ASN A 453 -23.80 -20.69 -5.42
CA ASN A 453 -23.61 -19.44 -4.69
C ASN A 453 -23.96 -19.54 -3.20
N ARG A 454 -25.03 -20.27 -2.85
CA ARG A 454 -25.39 -20.55 -1.45
C ARG A 454 -24.41 -21.52 -0.78
N ALA A 455 -23.77 -22.39 -1.55
CA ALA A 455 -22.73 -23.29 -1.09
C ALA A 455 -21.32 -22.64 -1.03
N SER A 456 -21.23 -21.32 -1.23
CA SER A 456 -19.96 -20.56 -1.24
C SER A 456 -18.99 -20.99 -2.36
N ILE A 457 -19.55 -21.36 -3.51
CA ILE A 457 -18.81 -21.61 -4.76
C ILE A 457 -19.05 -20.41 -5.68
N PRO A 458 -18.04 -19.55 -5.90
CA PRO A 458 -18.16 -18.41 -6.80
C PRO A 458 -18.46 -18.88 -8.22
N THR A 459 -19.58 -18.41 -8.77
CA THR A 459 -20.12 -18.92 -10.03
C THR A 459 -20.31 -17.78 -11.03
N TYR A 460 -19.72 -17.95 -12.20
CA TYR A 460 -19.70 -16.93 -13.25
C TYR A 460 -20.46 -17.38 -14.49
N ARG A 461 -21.01 -16.42 -15.24
CA ARG A 461 -21.69 -16.72 -16.51
C ARG A 461 -20.72 -17.07 -17.63
N TYR A 462 -19.49 -16.58 -17.54
CA TYR A 462 -18.50 -16.74 -18.60
C TYR A 462 -17.17 -17.28 -18.04
N PRO A 463 -16.59 -18.32 -18.66
CA PRO A 463 -15.44 -19.02 -18.10
C PRO A 463 -14.14 -18.23 -18.23
N ASP A 464 -14.02 -17.38 -19.25
CA ASP A 464 -12.91 -16.45 -19.41
C ASP A 464 -12.86 -15.40 -18.28
N SER A 465 -14.01 -15.03 -17.72
CA SER A 465 -14.08 -14.15 -16.55
C SER A 465 -13.59 -14.84 -15.28
N ALA A 466 -13.93 -16.12 -15.11
CA ALA A 466 -13.45 -16.92 -13.99
C ALA A 466 -11.92 -17.17 -14.07
N ALA A 467 -11.40 -17.45 -15.27
CA ALA A 467 -9.97 -17.62 -15.50
C ALA A 467 -9.16 -16.33 -15.20
N ARG A 468 -9.63 -15.17 -15.67
CA ARG A 468 -9.02 -13.87 -15.33
C ARG A 468 -9.02 -13.62 -13.82
N LEU A 469 -10.12 -13.97 -13.15
CA LEU A 469 -10.26 -13.78 -11.71
C LEU A 469 -9.27 -14.63 -10.91
N PHE A 470 -9.09 -15.89 -11.29
CA PHE A 470 -8.06 -16.76 -10.71
C PHE A 470 -6.67 -16.11 -10.79
N ASN A 471 -6.31 -15.56 -11.95
CA ASN A 471 -5.04 -14.86 -12.12
C ASN A 471 -4.94 -13.60 -11.25
N LEU A 472 -5.99 -12.80 -11.13
CA LEU A 472 -5.99 -11.64 -10.24
C LEU A 472 -5.75 -12.04 -8.78
N MET A 473 -6.35 -13.14 -8.32
CA MET A 473 -6.13 -13.69 -6.97
C MET A 473 -4.69 -14.17 -6.76
N TRP A 474 -4.10 -14.80 -7.78
CA TRP A 474 -2.71 -15.24 -7.74
C TRP A 474 -1.75 -14.05 -7.76
N GLN A 475 -1.92 -13.10 -8.68
CA GLN A 475 -1.12 -11.88 -8.77
C GLN A 475 -1.14 -11.09 -7.45
N TYR A 476 -2.31 -11.01 -6.81
CA TYR A 476 -2.43 -10.43 -5.48
C TYR A 476 -1.55 -11.15 -4.45
N SER A 477 -1.64 -12.48 -4.39
CA SER A 477 -0.85 -13.30 -3.46
C SER A 477 0.65 -13.20 -3.74
N TYR A 478 1.04 -13.12 -5.01
CA TYR A 478 2.41 -12.92 -5.45
C TYR A 478 2.95 -11.52 -5.09
N ASN A 479 2.18 -10.47 -5.36
CA ASN A 479 2.54 -9.10 -5.04
C ASN A 479 2.69 -8.90 -3.53
N LEU A 480 1.79 -9.47 -2.73
CA LEU A 480 1.89 -9.44 -1.28
C LEU A 480 3.18 -10.09 -0.79
N LYS A 481 3.48 -11.33 -1.21
CA LYS A 481 4.72 -12.04 -0.80
C LYS A 481 5.95 -11.17 -1.08
N GLY A 482 5.91 -10.47 -2.20
CA GLY A 482 6.99 -9.62 -2.64
C GLY A 482 7.25 -8.31 -1.94
N ILE A 483 6.24 -7.77 -1.24
CA ILE A 483 6.45 -6.61 -0.39
C ILE A 483 7.33 -7.02 0.80
N TYR A 484 7.20 -8.26 1.26
CA TYR A 484 7.77 -8.76 2.51
C TYR A 484 8.98 -9.68 2.29
N GLU A 485 9.50 -9.77 1.06
CA GLU A 485 10.79 -10.37 0.82
C GLU A 485 11.87 -9.56 1.55
N THR A 486 12.51 -10.19 2.51
CA THR A 486 13.60 -9.60 3.30
C THR A 486 14.68 -9.10 2.34
N PRO A 487 14.91 -7.78 2.26
CA PRO A 487 15.85 -7.25 1.29
C PRO A 487 17.28 -7.64 1.67
N THR A 488 18.21 -7.53 0.72
CA THR A 488 19.63 -7.66 1.03
C THR A 488 20.24 -6.26 1.05
N LEU A 489 20.87 -5.90 2.18
CA LEU A 489 21.74 -4.73 2.22
C LEU A 489 22.97 -5.02 1.35
N PRO A 490 23.31 -4.14 0.40
CA PRO A 490 24.67 -4.11 -0.11
C PRO A 490 25.61 -3.86 1.07
N SER A 491 26.57 -4.75 1.28
CA SER A 491 27.53 -4.77 2.39
C SER A 491 28.46 -3.55 2.47
N LYS A 492 28.27 -2.55 1.62
CA LYS A 492 29.12 -1.36 1.45
C LYS A 492 28.37 -0.01 1.44
N LEU A 493 27.08 0.03 1.78
CA LEU A 493 26.36 1.31 1.92
C LEU A 493 26.77 2.11 3.18
N GLU A 494 27.63 1.54 4.03
CA GLU A 494 28.14 2.18 5.25
C GLU A 494 29.39 3.05 5.02
N GLU A 495 30.00 3.01 3.83
CA GLU A 495 30.89 4.11 3.43
C GLU A 495 30.02 5.35 3.29
N GLU A 496 30.18 6.32 4.20
CA GLU A 496 29.53 7.62 4.13
C GLU A 496 29.67 8.14 2.69
N ALA A 497 28.58 8.06 1.91
CA ALA A 497 28.49 8.78 0.65
C ALA A 497 28.95 10.21 0.95
N ASN A 498 29.74 10.81 0.06
CA ASN A 498 30.33 12.15 0.25
C ASN A 498 29.22 13.22 0.17
N SER A 499 28.26 13.15 1.09
CA SER A 499 27.02 13.89 1.18
C SER A 499 27.31 15.38 1.32
N LEU A 500 28.41 15.70 2.01
CA LEU A 500 28.95 17.06 2.14
C LEU A 500 29.33 17.67 0.79
N VAL A 501 29.98 16.91 -0.10
CA VAL A 501 30.36 17.40 -1.44
C VAL A 501 29.11 17.72 -2.26
N VAL A 502 28.08 16.88 -2.15
CA VAL A 502 26.79 17.12 -2.83
C VAL A 502 26.10 18.35 -2.26
N ASP A 503 26.12 18.55 -0.95
CA ASP A 503 25.54 19.72 -0.30
C ASP A 503 26.26 21.02 -0.71
N GLU A 504 27.58 20.99 -0.83
CA GLU A 504 28.37 22.12 -1.34
C GLU A 504 28.02 22.47 -2.78
N ILE A 505 27.93 21.49 -3.69
CA ILE A 505 27.53 21.70 -5.09
C ILE A 505 26.13 22.34 -5.16
N ILE A 506 25.17 21.80 -4.42
CA ILE A 506 23.79 22.32 -4.37
C ILE A 506 23.78 23.74 -3.78
N ALA A 507 24.51 23.98 -2.69
CA ALA A 507 24.56 25.29 -2.05
C ALA A 507 25.14 26.36 -2.97
N ASN A 508 26.25 26.06 -3.66
CA ASN A 508 26.89 26.99 -4.61
C ASN A 508 25.96 27.34 -5.76
N ALA A 509 25.35 26.33 -6.40
CA ALA A 509 24.41 26.58 -7.49
C ALA A 509 23.22 27.45 -7.05
N ARG A 510 22.69 27.21 -5.85
CA ARG A 510 21.59 28.02 -5.30
C ARG A 510 22.00 29.45 -4.95
N GLN A 511 23.20 29.66 -4.41
CA GLN A 511 23.75 31.01 -4.16
C GLN A 511 23.90 31.82 -5.45
N GLU A 512 24.25 31.13 -6.55
CA GLU A 512 24.32 31.70 -7.90
C GLU A 512 22.94 31.85 -8.57
N ASN A 513 21.84 31.54 -7.87
CA ASN A 513 20.47 31.51 -8.40
C ASN A 513 20.28 30.59 -9.63
N ARG A 514 21.12 29.56 -9.75
CA ARG A 514 20.98 28.52 -10.77
C ARG A 514 20.03 27.42 -10.30
N THR A 515 19.16 26.99 -11.21
CA THR A 515 18.32 25.80 -11.03
C THR A 515 18.82 24.61 -11.82
N ILE A 516 19.77 24.80 -12.74
CA ILE A 516 20.32 23.75 -13.60
C ILE A 516 21.78 23.54 -13.19
N LEU A 517 22.14 22.29 -12.91
CA LEU A 517 23.53 21.90 -12.73
C LEU A 517 24.16 21.57 -14.09
N THR A 518 25.44 21.86 -14.23
CA THR A 518 26.24 21.44 -15.38
C THR A 518 26.34 19.91 -15.43
N GLU A 519 26.71 19.35 -16.59
CA GLU A 519 26.92 17.90 -16.73
C GLU A 519 28.01 17.38 -15.77
N SER A 520 29.05 18.18 -15.54
CA SER A 520 30.13 17.83 -14.61
C SER A 520 29.65 17.79 -13.16
N GLU A 521 28.95 18.83 -12.69
CA GLU A 521 28.33 18.86 -11.35
C GLU A 521 27.34 17.69 -11.18
N SER A 522 26.51 17.43 -12.20
CA SER A 522 25.53 16.34 -12.20
C SER A 522 26.21 14.97 -12.04
N LYS A 523 27.30 14.72 -12.78
CA LYS A 523 28.08 13.48 -12.69
C LYS A 523 28.85 13.36 -11.38
N GLN A 524 29.37 14.46 -10.82
CA GLN A 524 30.02 14.47 -9.51
C GLN A 524 29.05 14.04 -8.40
N ILE A 525 27.80 14.52 -8.46
CA ILE A 525 26.76 14.08 -7.52
C ILE A 525 26.52 12.57 -7.63
N LEU A 526 26.40 12.03 -8.83
CA LEU A 526 26.22 10.59 -9.04
C LEU A 526 27.43 9.78 -8.51
N SER A 527 28.64 10.25 -8.80
CA SER A 527 29.88 9.62 -8.33
C SER A 527 30.01 9.64 -6.81
N ALA A 528 29.50 10.66 -6.12
CA ALA A 528 29.50 10.75 -4.65
C ALA A 528 28.62 9.66 -3.98
N TYR A 529 27.66 9.12 -4.73
CA TYR A 529 26.84 7.96 -4.35
C TYR A 529 27.32 6.65 -4.99
N SER A 530 28.59 6.60 -5.44
CA SER A 530 29.19 5.41 -6.05
C SER A 530 28.43 4.88 -7.26
N ILE A 531 27.80 5.78 -8.04
CA ILE A 531 27.22 5.47 -9.34
C ILE A 531 28.30 5.73 -10.41
N PRO A 532 28.74 4.71 -11.18
CA PRO A 532 29.85 4.87 -12.10
C PRO A 532 29.53 5.85 -13.23
N ILE A 533 30.40 6.84 -13.42
CA ILE A 533 30.29 7.84 -14.48
C ILE A 533 31.39 7.66 -15.52
N VAL A 534 31.12 8.10 -16.75
CA VAL A 534 32.16 8.24 -17.76
C VAL A 534 33.15 9.34 -17.34
N GLU A 535 34.45 9.07 -17.51
CA GLU A 535 35.50 10.07 -17.31
C GLU A 535 35.15 11.34 -18.10
N THR A 536 35.16 12.48 -17.42
CA THR A 536 34.68 13.74 -17.99
C THR A 536 35.65 14.86 -17.61
N ALA A 537 36.36 15.40 -18.60
CA ALA A 537 37.27 16.52 -18.42
C ALA A 537 36.66 17.81 -19.01
N ILE A 538 36.74 18.93 -18.28
CA ILE A 538 36.29 20.24 -18.78
C ILE A 538 37.42 20.88 -19.58
N ALA A 539 37.09 21.46 -20.73
CA ALA A 539 37.99 22.26 -21.54
C ALA A 539 37.32 23.58 -21.93
N THR A 540 37.95 24.70 -21.57
CA THR A 540 37.47 26.06 -21.83
C THR A 540 38.07 26.67 -23.10
N SER A 541 39.02 25.95 -23.73
CA SER A 541 39.63 26.33 -25.00
C SER A 541 39.83 25.12 -25.91
N GLU A 542 39.97 25.37 -27.21
CA GLU A 542 40.30 24.35 -28.21
C GLU A 542 41.61 23.61 -27.86
N ALA A 543 42.62 24.33 -27.37
CA ALA A 543 43.91 23.75 -26.99
C ALA A 543 43.77 22.79 -25.80
N GLU A 544 43.01 23.19 -24.78
CA GLU A 544 42.69 22.32 -23.64
C GLU A 544 41.90 21.09 -24.09
N ALA A 545 40.94 21.23 -25.01
CA ALA A 545 40.14 20.10 -25.48
C ALA A 545 41.02 19.04 -26.17
N VAL A 546 41.99 19.46 -26.99
CA VAL A 546 42.95 18.56 -27.63
C VAL A 546 43.89 17.91 -26.60
N GLN A 547 44.33 18.67 -25.60
CA GLN A 547 45.18 18.14 -24.52
C GLN A 547 44.45 17.04 -23.73
N GLN A 548 43.21 17.30 -23.30
CA GLN A 548 42.40 16.34 -22.58
C GLN A 548 42.07 15.11 -23.44
N ALA A 549 41.72 15.30 -24.71
CA ALA A 549 41.46 14.19 -25.64
C ALA A 549 42.68 13.29 -25.83
N THR A 550 43.88 13.88 -25.88
CA THR A 550 45.14 13.12 -26.01
C THR A 550 45.47 12.34 -24.74
N ALA A 551 45.15 12.89 -23.56
CA ALA A 551 45.34 12.21 -22.28
C ALA A 551 44.38 11.02 -22.10
N ILE A 552 43.11 11.18 -22.48
CA ILE A 552 42.07 10.14 -22.41
C ILE A 552 42.32 9.04 -23.44
N GLY A 553 42.77 9.41 -24.65
CA GLY A 553 42.96 8.52 -25.78
C GLY A 553 41.73 8.45 -26.70
N TYR A 554 41.99 8.28 -28.00
CA TYR A 554 40.97 8.29 -29.05
C TYR A 554 40.33 6.89 -29.26
N PRO A 555 39.05 6.81 -29.68
CA PRO A 555 38.17 7.92 -30.02
C PRO A 555 37.52 8.60 -28.79
N VAL A 556 37.26 9.90 -28.89
CA VAL A 556 36.62 10.72 -27.85
C VAL A 556 35.29 11.34 -28.32
N VAL A 557 34.58 11.93 -27.38
CA VAL A 557 33.34 12.67 -27.55
C VAL A 557 33.51 14.08 -26.99
N LEU A 558 33.02 15.07 -27.72
CA LEU A 558 32.89 16.44 -27.25
C LEU A 558 31.42 16.77 -27.01
N LYS A 559 31.11 17.31 -25.83
CA LYS A 559 29.78 17.82 -25.49
C LYS A 559 29.87 19.25 -25.00
N LEU A 560 28.84 20.05 -25.23
CA LEU A 560 28.73 21.42 -24.74
C LEU A 560 28.79 21.46 -23.21
N TRP A 561 29.68 22.30 -22.67
CA TRP A 561 29.68 22.68 -21.26
C TRP A 561 28.96 24.03 -21.12
N SER A 562 27.79 24.02 -20.46
CA SER A 562 26.91 25.17 -20.29
C SER A 562 26.15 25.07 -18.97
N GLN A 563 25.94 26.19 -18.30
CA GLN A 563 25.10 26.33 -17.09
C GLN A 563 23.62 26.57 -17.41
N SER A 564 23.27 26.81 -18.67
CA SER A 564 21.92 27.23 -19.08
C SER A 564 21.23 26.31 -20.08
N ILE A 565 21.99 25.51 -20.85
CA ILE A 565 21.44 24.63 -21.90
C ILE A 565 21.37 23.19 -21.40
N THR A 566 20.18 22.57 -21.46
CA THR A 566 19.96 21.18 -21.03
C THR A 566 19.95 20.18 -22.19
N HIS A 567 19.28 20.50 -23.30
CA HIS A 567 19.20 19.62 -24.48
C HIS A 567 20.31 19.95 -25.48
N LYS A 568 21.51 19.43 -25.20
CA LYS A 568 22.74 19.70 -25.96
C LYS A 568 22.62 19.30 -27.44
N THR A 569 21.95 18.19 -27.72
CA THR A 569 21.77 17.68 -29.10
C THR A 569 21.00 18.67 -29.98
N ASP A 570 19.98 19.35 -29.45
CA ASP A 570 19.10 20.25 -30.21
C ASP A 570 19.86 21.49 -30.73
N VAL A 571 20.85 21.93 -29.96
CA VAL A 571 21.74 23.03 -30.33
C VAL A 571 22.95 22.56 -31.12
N GLY A 572 23.06 21.27 -31.46
CA GLY A 572 24.25 20.72 -32.14
C GLY A 572 25.49 20.66 -31.25
N GLY A 573 25.28 20.59 -29.94
CA GLY A 573 26.31 20.61 -28.90
C GLY A 573 26.91 19.26 -28.55
N VAL A 574 26.78 18.24 -29.40
CA VAL A 574 27.35 16.90 -29.18
C VAL A 574 28.02 16.43 -30.47
N GLN A 575 29.30 16.06 -30.40
CA GLN A 575 30.10 15.53 -31.50
C GLN A 575 30.75 14.22 -31.07
N LEU A 576 30.40 13.12 -31.76
CA LEU A 576 30.76 11.75 -31.39
C LEU A 576 31.88 11.19 -32.28
N ASN A 577 32.55 10.14 -31.80
CA ASN A 577 33.50 9.33 -32.58
C ASN A 577 34.65 10.14 -33.19
N LEU A 578 35.26 11.01 -32.39
CA LEU A 578 36.38 11.86 -32.81
C LEU A 578 37.67 11.04 -32.67
N SER A 579 38.30 10.72 -33.80
CA SER A 579 39.41 9.75 -33.85
C SER A 579 40.81 10.37 -33.74
N ASP A 580 40.92 11.69 -33.83
CA ASP A 580 42.19 12.40 -33.83
C ASP A 580 42.07 13.86 -33.37
N GLN A 581 43.21 14.55 -33.27
CA GLN A 581 43.30 15.94 -32.79
C GLN A 581 42.56 16.93 -33.70
N GLU A 582 42.61 16.73 -35.03
CA GLU A 582 41.98 17.65 -35.98
C GLU A 582 40.45 17.55 -35.93
N ALA A 583 39.92 16.33 -35.78
CA ALA A 583 38.51 16.09 -35.53
C ALA A 583 38.03 16.79 -34.24
N VAL A 584 38.84 16.78 -33.18
CA VAL A 584 38.55 17.49 -31.92
C VAL A 584 38.52 19.01 -32.11
N ARG A 585 39.50 19.60 -32.81
CA ARG A 585 39.51 21.04 -33.11
C ARG A 585 38.29 21.47 -33.91
N TRP A 586 37.97 20.71 -34.96
CA TRP A 586 36.81 20.95 -35.80
C TRP A 586 35.50 20.89 -35.00
N ALA A 587 35.35 19.86 -34.15
CA ALA A 587 34.17 19.68 -33.33
C ALA A 587 34.01 20.79 -32.27
N TYR A 588 35.10 21.25 -31.63
CA TYR A 588 35.07 22.38 -30.70
C TYR A 588 34.49 23.64 -31.37
N ARG A 589 35.06 24.04 -32.52
CA ARG A 589 34.63 25.23 -33.28
C ARG A 589 33.19 25.09 -33.77
N THR A 590 32.79 23.89 -34.17
CA THR A 590 31.44 23.61 -34.64
C THR A 590 30.42 23.79 -33.50
N ILE A 591 30.70 23.26 -32.31
CA ILE A 591 29.85 23.44 -31.13
C ILE A 591 29.76 24.92 -30.76
N GLU A 592 30.89 25.62 -30.69
CA GLU A 592 30.96 27.06 -30.38
C GLU A 592 30.12 27.89 -31.36
N THR A 593 30.29 27.65 -32.66
CA THR A 593 29.54 28.34 -33.72
C THR A 593 28.04 28.09 -33.60
N ASN A 594 27.63 26.82 -33.50
CA ASN A 594 26.23 26.44 -33.44
C ASN A 594 25.51 27.07 -32.23
N VAL A 595 26.16 27.10 -31.06
CA VAL A 595 25.56 27.65 -29.83
C VAL A 595 25.45 29.18 -29.93
N ARG A 596 26.49 29.84 -30.43
CA ARG A 596 26.50 31.29 -30.65
C ARG A 596 25.41 31.76 -31.60
N GLU A 597 25.20 31.01 -32.69
CA GLU A 597 24.19 31.36 -33.71
C GLU A 597 22.76 31.04 -33.25
N LYS A 598 22.54 29.92 -32.56
CA LYS A 598 21.18 29.47 -32.21
C LYS A 598 20.63 30.09 -30.93
N VAL A 599 21.48 30.37 -29.94
CA VAL A 599 21.02 30.70 -28.57
C VAL A 599 21.70 31.95 -28.02
N GLY A 600 22.99 32.16 -28.29
CA GLY A 600 23.74 33.32 -27.79
C GLY A 600 25.17 32.96 -27.35
N THR A 601 26.04 33.95 -27.21
CA THR A 601 27.48 33.74 -26.91
C THR A 601 27.71 33.41 -25.44
N GLU A 602 26.92 34.00 -24.55
CA GLU A 602 26.89 33.80 -23.10
C GLU A 602 26.57 32.36 -22.68
N HIS A 603 26.03 31.55 -23.59
CA HIS A 603 25.64 30.17 -23.32
C HIS A 603 26.73 29.13 -23.61
N PHE A 604 27.85 29.56 -24.22
CA PHE A 604 29.01 28.72 -24.50
C PHE A 604 30.13 29.01 -23.50
N GLN A 605 30.37 28.07 -22.57
CA GLN A 605 31.44 28.18 -21.56
C GLN A 605 32.64 27.28 -21.90
N GLY A 606 32.48 26.37 -22.86
CA GLY A 606 33.48 25.42 -23.30
C GLY A 606 32.84 24.08 -23.68
N VAL A 607 33.62 23.02 -23.55
CA VAL A 607 33.20 21.64 -23.85
C VAL A 607 33.66 20.69 -22.75
N THR A 608 33.00 19.55 -22.64
CA THR A 608 33.54 18.39 -21.93
C THR A 608 34.09 17.38 -22.91
N VAL A 609 35.25 16.81 -22.59
CA VAL A 609 35.90 15.72 -23.34
C VAL A 609 35.69 14.41 -22.59
N GLN A 610 35.22 13.39 -23.28
CA GLN A 610 34.89 12.07 -22.71
C GLN A 610 35.37 10.94 -23.63
N PRO A 611 35.78 9.77 -23.12
CA PRO A 611 36.06 8.61 -23.96
C PRO A 611 34.79 8.13 -24.69
N MET A 612 34.94 7.72 -25.95
CA MET A 612 33.83 7.14 -26.72
C MET A 612 33.61 5.68 -26.30
N ILE A 613 32.54 5.43 -25.55
CA ILE A 613 32.16 4.06 -25.18
C ILE A 613 31.53 3.37 -26.40
N GLN A 614 32.17 2.30 -26.87
CA GLN A 614 31.63 1.49 -27.95
C GLN A 614 30.34 0.77 -27.52
N ARG A 615 29.33 0.82 -28.38
CA ARG A 615 27.99 0.30 -28.10
C ARG A 615 27.83 -1.20 -28.30
N ASP A 616 28.87 -1.88 -28.81
CA ASP A 616 28.79 -3.30 -29.12
C ASP A 616 28.58 -4.14 -27.86
N GLY A 617 27.52 -4.95 -27.86
CA GLY A 617 27.20 -5.87 -26.78
C GLY A 617 26.52 -5.28 -25.54
N GLY A 618 26.19 -3.98 -25.53
CA GLY A 618 25.48 -3.34 -24.41
C GLY A 618 24.09 -2.79 -24.77
N TYR A 619 23.37 -2.32 -23.75
CA TYR A 619 22.05 -1.71 -23.83
C TYR A 619 22.10 -0.27 -23.29
N GLU A 620 21.28 0.62 -23.85
CA GLU A 620 21.03 1.94 -23.29
C GLU A 620 19.79 1.89 -22.40
N LEU A 621 19.95 2.32 -21.15
CA LEU A 621 18.91 2.40 -20.14
C LEU A 621 18.68 3.86 -19.74
N ILE A 622 17.49 4.14 -19.22
CA ILE A 622 17.16 5.42 -18.58
C ILE A 622 16.89 5.17 -17.11
N ILE A 623 17.45 6.02 -16.25
CA ILE A 623 17.15 6.08 -14.82
C ILE A 623 16.87 7.54 -14.49
N GLY A 624 15.78 7.82 -13.79
CA GLY A 624 15.45 9.20 -13.46
C GLY A 624 14.60 9.35 -12.22
N SER A 625 14.46 10.58 -11.77
CA SER A 625 13.53 10.98 -10.73
C SER A 625 12.86 12.30 -11.07
N SER A 626 11.57 12.39 -10.76
CA SER A 626 10.76 13.59 -10.92
C SER A 626 9.75 13.70 -9.77
N LEU A 627 9.05 14.83 -9.67
CA LEU A 627 8.05 15.07 -8.64
C LEU A 627 6.64 14.78 -9.15
N ASP A 628 5.91 13.93 -8.43
CA ASP A 628 4.46 13.83 -8.53
C ASP A 628 3.80 14.76 -7.48
N PRO A 629 2.73 15.50 -7.83
CA PRO A 629 2.06 16.41 -6.91
C PRO A 629 1.41 15.73 -5.68
N GLN A 630 1.08 14.44 -5.75
CA GLN A 630 0.45 13.68 -4.66
C GLN A 630 1.47 12.84 -3.88
N PHE A 631 2.44 12.23 -4.56
CA PHE A 631 3.36 11.27 -3.95
C PHE A 631 4.78 11.81 -3.72
N GLY A 632 5.09 13.01 -4.18
CA GLY A 632 6.43 13.59 -4.06
C GLY A 632 7.41 12.95 -5.05
N PRO A 633 8.69 12.76 -4.68
CA PRO A 633 9.68 12.15 -5.56
C PRO A 633 9.30 10.73 -6.00
N VAL A 634 9.41 10.47 -7.29
CA VAL A 634 9.22 9.15 -7.92
C VAL A 634 10.46 8.77 -8.72
N LEU A 635 10.66 7.48 -8.95
CA LEU A 635 11.77 6.93 -9.72
C LEU A 635 11.27 6.36 -11.04
N LEU A 636 12.11 6.43 -12.07
CA LEU A 636 11.90 5.93 -13.42
C LEU A 636 13.02 4.96 -13.80
N PHE A 637 12.68 3.84 -14.43
CA PHE A 637 13.61 2.90 -15.05
C PHE A 637 13.04 2.44 -16.39
N GLY A 638 13.86 2.29 -17.42
CA GLY A 638 13.39 1.77 -18.71
C GLY A 638 14.47 1.67 -19.78
N SER A 639 14.03 1.39 -21.01
CA SER A 639 14.90 1.50 -22.19
C SER A 639 15.29 2.96 -22.43
N GLY A 640 16.59 3.25 -22.53
CA GLY A 640 17.13 4.59 -22.76
C GLY A 640 17.32 4.94 -24.23
N GLY A 641 17.98 6.07 -24.48
CA GLY A 641 18.30 6.56 -25.81
C GLY A 641 17.22 7.48 -26.40
N GLN A 642 17.22 7.64 -27.72
CA GLN A 642 16.36 8.61 -28.42
C GLN A 642 14.90 8.16 -28.58
N LEU A 643 14.62 6.86 -28.47
CA LEU A 643 13.31 6.28 -28.77
C LEU A 643 12.45 5.99 -27.52
N VAL A 644 12.85 6.53 -26.36
CA VAL A 644 12.18 6.33 -25.06
C VAL A 644 10.68 6.67 -25.15
N GLU A 645 10.34 7.82 -25.74
CA GLU A 645 8.95 8.28 -25.86
C GLU A 645 8.09 7.41 -26.78
N ILE A 646 8.71 6.70 -27.73
CA ILE A 646 8.03 5.88 -28.74
C ILE A 646 7.76 4.48 -28.20
N PHE A 647 8.75 3.82 -27.59
CA PHE A 647 8.58 2.46 -27.08
C PHE A 647 7.77 2.39 -25.79
N LYS A 648 7.78 3.48 -24.99
CA LYS A 648 7.11 3.57 -23.69
C LYS A 648 7.43 2.39 -22.78
N ASP A 649 8.64 1.85 -22.91
CA ASP A 649 9.13 0.74 -22.09
C ASP A 649 9.76 1.29 -20.81
N ARG A 650 8.90 1.60 -19.85
CA ARG A 650 9.29 2.21 -18.58
C ARG A 650 8.50 1.65 -17.40
N ALA A 651 9.12 1.68 -16.23
CA ALA A 651 8.52 1.38 -14.95
C ALA A 651 8.73 2.56 -13.99
N ILE A 652 7.76 2.76 -13.10
CA ILE A 652 7.79 3.77 -12.06
C ILE A 652 7.81 3.08 -10.69
N ALA A 653 8.54 3.66 -9.74
CA ALA A 653 8.57 3.21 -8.36
C ALA A 653 8.65 4.39 -7.38
N LEU A 654 8.28 4.14 -6.12
CA LEU A 654 8.43 5.11 -5.04
C LEU A 654 9.72 4.82 -4.25
N PRO A 655 10.55 5.84 -3.96
CA PRO A 655 11.68 5.69 -3.05
C PRO A 655 11.21 5.55 -1.59
N PRO A 656 12.00 4.92 -0.70
CA PRO A 656 13.27 4.25 -0.96
C PRO A 656 13.11 2.89 -1.65
N LEU A 657 14.07 2.52 -2.50
CA LEU A 657 14.21 1.17 -3.06
C LEU A 657 15.14 0.31 -2.20
N ASN A 658 14.87 -0.99 -2.23
CA ASN A 658 15.81 -2.04 -1.87
C ASN A 658 16.05 -2.93 -3.11
N THR A 659 16.95 -3.92 -3.01
CA THR A 659 17.33 -4.79 -4.13
C THR A 659 16.13 -5.52 -4.75
N THR A 660 15.25 -6.08 -3.91
CA THR A 660 14.00 -6.72 -4.35
C THR A 660 13.09 -5.78 -5.14
N LEU A 661 12.88 -4.56 -4.65
CA LEU A 661 12.02 -3.57 -5.30
C LEU A 661 12.65 -3.04 -6.59
N ALA A 662 13.98 -2.88 -6.62
CA ALA A 662 14.71 -2.53 -7.83
C ALA A 662 14.56 -3.62 -8.90
N ARG A 663 14.75 -4.90 -8.55
CA ARG A 663 14.53 -6.05 -9.45
C ARG A 663 13.13 -6.04 -10.04
N ARG A 664 12.11 -5.91 -9.18
CA ARG A 664 10.69 -5.88 -9.59
C ARG A 664 10.36 -4.68 -10.47
N MET A 665 11.00 -3.54 -10.22
CA MET A 665 10.88 -2.37 -11.08
C MET A 665 11.41 -2.69 -12.49
N MET A 666 12.55 -3.38 -12.59
CA MET A 666 13.09 -3.81 -13.89
C MET A 666 12.20 -4.85 -14.57
N GLU A 667 11.71 -5.85 -13.86
CA GLU A 667 10.83 -6.93 -14.39
C GLU A 667 9.57 -6.43 -15.10
N GLN A 668 9.11 -5.22 -14.76
CA GLN A 668 7.96 -4.57 -15.40
C GLN A 668 8.27 -4.06 -16.83
N THR A 669 9.54 -4.03 -17.22
CA THR A 669 9.98 -3.55 -18.53
C THR A 669 10.24 -4.71 -19.50
N LYS A 670 10.05 -4.45 -20.80
CA LYS A 670 10.38 -5.40 -21.87
C LYS A 670 11.90 -5.56 -21.99
N ILE A 671 12.66 -4.50 -21.77
CA ILE A 671 14.13 -4.51 -21.83
C ILE A 671 14.74 -5.49 -20.83
N TYR A 672 14.09 -5.76 -19.69
CA TYR A 672 14.57 -6.73 -18.70
C TYR A 672 14.81 -8.13 -19.28
N LYS A 673 13.93 -8.60 -20.18
CA LYS A 673 14.14 -9.88 -20.89
C LYS A 673 15.40 -9.87 -21.76
N ALA A 674 15.78 -8.72 -22.30
CA ALA A 674 17.02 -8.56 -23.06
C ALA A 674 18.26 -8.49 -22.15
N LEU A 675 18.12 -7.90 -20.95
CA LEU A 675 19.17 -7.85 -19.93
C LEU A 675 19.54 -9.25 -19.41
N GLN A 676 18.60 -10.21 -19.41
CA GLN A 676 18.84 -11.62 -19.07
C GLN A 676 19.65 -12.41 -20.13
N GLY A 677 19.93 -11.80 -21.28
CA GLY A 677 20.66 -12.42 -22.38
C GLY A 677 19.73 -13.02 -23.44
N VAL A 678 19.92 -12.57 -24.69
CA VAL A 678 19.14 -13.05 -25.85
C VAL A 678 20.05 -13.28 -27.05
N ARG A 679 19.76 -14.33 -27.83
CA ARG A 679 20.39 -14.62 -29.14
C ARG A 679 21.94 -14.55 -29.12
N GLY A 680 22.57 -15.17 -28.12
CA GLY A 680 24.04 -15.24 -28.00
C GLY A 680 24.72 -14.07 -27.29
N ARG A 681 23.97 -13.05 -26.82
CA ARG A 681 24.49 -12.02 -25.92
C ARG A 681 24.54 -12.53 -24.48
N LYS A 682 25.59 -12.14 -23.75
CA LYS A 682 25.70 -12.36 -22.30
C LYS A 682 24.68 -11.51 -21.55
N ALA A 683 24.23 -12.00 -20.39
CA ALA A 683 23.42 -11.23 -19.48
C ALA A 683 24.20 -10.04 -18.91
N VAL A 684 23.51 -8.94 -18.62
CA VAL A 684 24.04 -7.83 -17.82
C VAL A 684 24.16 -8.30 -16.37
N ASP A 685 25.10 -7.73 -15.62
CA ASP A 685 25.16 -7.92 -14.17
C ASP A 685 23.94 -7.26 -13.51
N LEU A 686 22.89 -8.07 -13.28
CA LEU A 686 21.62 -7.61 -12.72
C LEU A 686 21.76 -7.22 -11.24
N GLU A 687 22.64 -7.88 -10.49
CA GLU A 687 22.86 -7.58 -9.08
C GLU A 687 23.53 -6.21 -8.91
N ALA A 688 24.54 -5.91 -9.74
CA ALA A 688 25.17 -4.59 -9.77
C ALA A 688 24.18 -3.49 -10.20
N LEU A 689 23.25 -3.80 -11.12
CA LEU A 689 22.22 -2.85 -11.57
C LEU A 689 21.17 -2.59 -10.47
N GLU A 690 20.80 -3.63 -9.71
CA GLU A 690 19.93 -3.50 -8.53
C GLU A 690 20.57 -2.59 -7.48
N GLU A 691 21.85 -2.79 -7.17
CA GLU A 691 22.59 -1.95 -6.23
C GLU A 691 22.70 -0.50 -6.72
N LEU A 692 22.93 -0.27 -8.01
CA LEU A 692 22.96 1.06 -8.60
C LEU A 692 21.61 1.78 -8.45
N LEU A 693 20.49 1.07 -8.67
CA LEU A 693 19.14 1.63 -8.48
C LEU A 693 18.85 1.96 -7.00
N VAL A 694 19.33 1.14 -6.07
CA VAL A 694 19.23 1.42 -4.62
C VAL A 694 20.01 2.68 -4.25
N ARG A 695 21.25 2.83 -4.73
CA ARG A 695 22.08 4.03 -4.51
C ARG A 695 21.45 5.28 -5.12
N PHE A 696 20.91 5.16 -6.34
CA PHE A 696 20.16 6.25 -6.98
C PHE A 696 18.92 6.64 -6.16
N SER A 697 18.19 5.66 -5.64
CA SER A 697 17.06 5.90 -4.76
C SER A 697 17.48 6.60 -3.46
N GLN A 698 18.64 6.26 -2.89
CA GLN A 698 19.15 6.91 -1.68
C GLN A 698 19.49 8.38 -1.93
N LEU A 699 20.16 8.69 -3.04
CA LEU A 699 20.43 10.07 -3.47
C LEU A 699 19.14 10.91 -3.52
N VAL A 700 18.08 10.37 -4.12
CA VAL A 700 16.79 11.07 -4.23
C VAL A 700 16.13 11.30 -2.87
N VAL A 701 16.27 10.34 -1.95
CA VAL A 701 15.71 10.44 -0.58
C VAL A 701 16.44 11.49 0.25
N GLU A 702 17.77 11.52 0.17
CA GLU A 702 18.60 12.39 1.01
C GLU A 702 18.66 13.83 0.48
N LYS A 703 18.60 14.02 -0.84
CA LYS A 703 18.83 15.32 -1.49
C LYS A 703 17.55 15.93 -2.08
N LEU A 704 16.57 16.22 -1.21
CA LEU A 704 15.26 16.80 -1.58
C LEU A 704 15.33 18.18 -2.23
N TRP A 705 16.46 18.88 -2.19
CA TRP A 705 16.68 20.11 -2.95
C TRP A 705 16.76 19.87 -4.47
N ILE A 706 17.02 18.62 -4.87
CA ILE A 706 16.97 18.19 -6.25
C ILE A 706 15.50 17.95 -6.62
N LYS A 707 15.04 18.68 -7.63
CA LYS A 707 13.68 18.58 -8.19
C LYS A 707 13.57 17.45 -9.22
N GLU A 708 14.60 17.26 -10.03
CA GLU A 708 14.59 16.28 -11.13
C GLU A 708 16.01 15.76 -11.38
N ILE A 709 16.15 14.46 -11.65
CA ILE A 709 17.38 13.83 -12.11
C ILE A 709 17.05 12.98 -13.32
N ASP A 710 17.84 13.07 -14.39
CA ASP A 710 17.70 12.23 -15.57
C ASP A 710 19.08 11.69 -15.98
N ILE A 711 19.22 10.36 -15.99
CA ILE A 711 20.38 9.62 -16.47
C ILE A 711 19.96 8.97 -17.77
N ASN A 712 20.32 9.59 -18.89
CA ASN A 712 19.98 9.07 -20.21
C ASN A 712 21.07 9.40 -21.25
N PRO A 713 21.88 8.42 -21.69
CA PRO A 713 21.80 6.99 -21.36
C PRO A 713 22.70 6.57 -20.18
N LEU A 714 22.21 5.61 -19.39
CA LEU A 714 23.05 4.65 -18.66
C LEU A 714 23.41 3.50 -19.61
N PHE A 715 24.70 3.27 -19.86
CA PHE A 715 25.14 2.12 -20.64
C PHE A 715 25.32 0.89 -19.75
N ALA A 716 24.74 -0.22 -20.15
CA ALA A 716 24.79 -1.48 -19.41
C ALA A 716 25.25 -2.65 -20.30
N SER A 717 26.32 -3.34 -19.91
CA SER A 717 26.80 -4.56 -20.54
C SER A 717 27.12 -5.64 -19.49
N ALA A 718 27.56 -6.81 -19.92
CA ALA A 718 27.99 -7.88 -19.03
C ALA A 718 29.19 -7.50 -18.13
N ASP A 719 30.00 -6.53 -18.55
CA ASP A 719 31.26 -6.19 -17.88
C ASP A 719 31.23 -4.82 -17.19
N ARG A 720 30.25 -3.96 -17.48
CA ARG A 720 30.20 -2.58 -16.93
C ARG A 720 28.81 -1.96 -16.96
N LEU A 721 28.57 -1.13 -15.96
CA LEU A 721 27.49 -0.13 -15.88
C LEU A 721 28.15 1.25 -15.84
N ILE A 722 27.78 2.16 -16.73
CA ILE A 722 28.40 3.49 -16.79
C ILE A 722 27.44 4.58 -17.28
N VAL A 723 27.37 5.68 -16.54
CA VAL A 723 26.55 6.84 -16.89
C VAL A 723 27.25 7.64 -17.98
N LEU A 724 26.62 7.75 -19.15
CA LEU A 724 27.15 8.51 -20.27
C LEU A 724 26.71 9.97 -20.24
N ASP A 725 25.47 10.23 -19.84
CA ASP A 725 24.91 11.58 -19.70
C ASP A 725 23.98 11.65 -18.48
N ALA A 726 23.98 12.81 -17.83
CA ALA A 726 23.21 13.07 -16.63
C ALA A 726 22.78 14.54 -16.57
N ARG A 727 21.58 14.78 -16.07
CA ARG A 727 20.99 16.10 -15.87
C ARG A 727 20.38 16.17 -14.48
N VAL A 728 20.68 17.24 -13.75
CA VAL A 728 20.10 17.53 -12.43
C VAL A 728 19.47 18.92 -12.45
N ILE A 729 18.23 19.01 -11.99
CA ILE A 729 17.49 20.26 -11.81
C ILE A 729 17.18 20.45 -10.33
N LEU A 730 17.46 21.63 -9.80
CA LEU A 730 17.16 22.02 -8.43
C LEU A 730 15.82 22.76 -8.33
N HIS A 731 15.28 22.80 -7.12
CA HIS A 731 14.21 23.75 -6.78
C HIS A 731 14.68 25.20 -6.96
N LYS A 732 13.74 26.11 -7.23
CA LYS A 732 14.03 27.56 -7.28
C LYS A 732 14.62 28.03 -5.95
N SER A 733 15.50 29.02 -5.97
CA SER A 733 16.16 29.55 -4.77
C SER A 733 15.18 30.08 -3.71
N GLU A 734 14.01 30.55 -4.14
CA GLU A 734 12.90 31.04 -3.31
C GLU A 734 12.26 29.98 -2.41
N VAL A 735 12.35 28.69 -2.80
CA VAL A 735 11.70 27.58 -2.08
C VAL A 735 12.38 27.38 -0.73
N LYS A 736 11.59 27.38 0.34
CA LYS A 736 12.09 27.13 1.70
C LYS A 736 12.14 25.64 2.01
N ALA A 737 12.92 25.26 3.02
CA ALA A 737 13.08 23.85 3.40
C ALA A 737 11.74 23.20 3.81
N GLU A 738 10.83 23.97 4.41
CA GLU A 738 9.51 23.47 4.83
C GLU A 738 8.54 23.24 3.66
N GLU A 739 8.84 23.84 2.51
CA GLU A 739 8.04 23.75 1.27
C GLU A 739 8.54 22.62 0.35
N LEU A 740 9.65 21.97 0.70
CA LEU A 740 10.16 20.84 -0.06
C LEU A 740 9.17 19.68 -0.08
N PRO A 741 9.12 18.94 -1.21
CA PRO A 741 8.20 17.83 -1.35
C PRO A 741 8.52 16.77 -0.30
N LYS A 742 7.44 16.23 0.23
CA LYS A 742 7.44 15.24 1.29
C LYS A 742 7.39 13.84 0.65
N LEU A 743 8.35 12.96 0.95
CA LEU A 743 8.36 11.58 0.46
C LEU A 743 7.09 10.82 0.83
N ALA A 744 6.45 10.09 -0.09
CA ALA A 744 5.27 9.29 0.21
C ALA A 744 5.51 8.21 1.29
N ILE A 745 6.74 7.72 1.40
CA ILE A 745 7.17 6.70 2.37
C ILE A 745 8.31 7.27 3.20
N ARG A 746 8.24 7.13 4.52
CA ARG A 746 9.31 7.58 5.40
C ARG A 746 10.56 6.70 5.22
N PRO A 747 11.74 7.28 4.93
CA PRO A 747 12.97 6.52 4.80
C PRO A 747 13.48 6.03 6.16
N TYR A 748 14.53 5.19 6.12
CA TYR A 748 15.19 4.72 7.33
C TYR A 748 15.71 5.91 8.16
N PRO A 749 15.36 6.02 9.45
CA PRO A 749 15.67 7.22 10.24
C PRO A 749 17.08 7.14 10.83
N HIS A 750 18.08 7.41 9.99
CA HIS A 750 19.51 7.36 10.34
C HIS A 750 19.88 8.23 11.56
N GLN A 751 19.15 9.30 11.82
CA GLN A 751 19.40 10.20 12.96
C GLN A 751 19.28 9.53 14.34
N TYR A 752 18.64 8.35 14.43
CA TYR A 752 18.48 7.61 15.69
C TYR A 752 19.51 6.49 15.88
N ILE A 753 20.51 6.39 14.99
CA ILE A 753 21.64 5.49 15.16
C ILE A 753 22.64 6.13 16.11
N SER A 754 22.98 5.45 17.20
CA SER A 754 24.10 5.90 18.04
C SER A 754 24.80 4.73 18.75
N PRO A 755 26.11 4.84 18.99
CA PRO A 755 26.80 3.93 19.88
C PRO A 755 26.32 4.12 21.33
N TRP A 756 26.40 3.05 22.12
CA TRP A 756 26.18 3.05 23.56
C TRP A 756 27.05 1.98 24.23
N THR A 757 27.22 2.04 25.55
CA THR A 757 28.07 1.09 26.29
C THR A 757 27.35 0.62 27.55
N LEU A 758 27.28 -0.70 27.72
CA LEU A 758 26.70 -1.34 28.90
C LEU A 758 27.56 -1.06 30.14
N ARG A 759 26.99 -1.28 31.33
CA ARG A 759 27.71 -1.11 32.61
C ARG A 759 28.93 -2.01 32.75
N ASP A 760 28.96 -3.14 32.07
CA ASP A 760 30.09 -4.07 32.04
C ASP A 760 31.17 -3.70 30.99
N GLY A 761 30.98 -2.60 30.26
CA GLY A 761 31.89 -2.13 29.23
C GLY A 761 31.61 -2.67 27.82
N THR A 762 30.61 -3.53 27.65
CA THR A 762 30.22 -4.04 26.32
C THR A 762 29.73 -2.91 25.44
N LYS A 763 30.32 -2.76 24.24
CA LYS A 763 29.91 -1.75 23.25
C LYS A 763 28.78 -2.29 22.38
N VAL A 764 27.77 -1.47 22.17
CA VAL A 764 26.60 -1.79 21.33
C VAL A 764 26.23 -0.58 20.48
N THR A 765 25.46 -0.81 19.42
CA THR A 765 24.84 0.24 18.62
C THR A 765 23.33 0.16 18.81
N ILE A 766 22.71 1.25 19.22
CA ILE A 766 21.25 1.34 19.24
C ILE A 766 20.84 2.01 17.93
N ARG A 767 19.98 1.33 17.16
CA ARG A 767 19.53 1.79 15.85
C ARG A 767 18.07 1.39 15.60
N PRO A 768 17.35 2.08 14.70
CA PRO A 768 16.06 1.60 14.24
C PRO A 768 16.15 0.18 13.64
N ILE A 769 15.13 -0.64 13.86
CA ILE A 769 15.01 -1.97 13.26
C ILE A 769 14.96 -1.86 11.74
N ARG A 770 15.45 -2.88 11.04
CA ARG A 770 15.34 -2.99 9.58
C ARG A 770 14.65 -4.30 9.21
N PRO A 771 14.04 -4.42 8.02
CA PRO A 771 13.45 -5.68 7.57
C PRO A 771 14.43 -6.87 7.64
N GLU A 772 15.72 -6.61 7.39
CA GLU A 772 16.81 -7.58 7.39
C GLU A 772 17.16 -8.13 8.77
N ASP A 773 16.65 -7.53 9.84
CA ASP A 773 16.87 -8.00 11.20
C ASP A 773 16.04 -9.27 11.54
N GLU A 774 15.17 -9.73 10.64
CA GLU A 774 14.32 -10.90 10.88
C GLU A 774 15.09 -12.15 11.34
N PRO A 775 16.22 -12.58 10.71
CA PRO A 775 17.01 -13.70 11.21
C PRO A 775 17.65 -13.44 12.58
N LEU A 776 18.06 -12.20 12.87
CA LEU A 776 18.60 -11.81 14.17
C LEU A 776 17.51 -11.83 15.25
N MET A 777 16.29 -11.47 14.88
CA MET A 777 15.11 -11.56 15.77
C MET A 777 14.74 -13.00 16.10
N VAL A 778 14.92 -13.95 15.16
CA VAL A 778 14.79 -15.40 15.46
C VAL A 778 15.75 -15.79 16.57
N GLN A 779 17.03 -15.43 16.45
CA GLN A 779 18.07 -15.74 17.44
C GLN A 779 17.76 -15.07 18.79
N PHE A 780 17.37 -13.79 18.76
CA PHE A 780 16.95 -13.06 19.96
C PHE A 780 15.82 -13.78 20.70
N HIS A 781 14.77 -14.21 20.00
CA HIS A 781 13.63 -14.92 20.61
C HIS A 781 13.98 -16.30 21.21
N GLN A 782 15.08 -16.92 20.79
CA GLN A 782 15.60 -18.16 21.38
C GLN A 782 16.29 -17.91 22.72
N THR A 783 16.79 -16.70 22.97
CA THR A 783 17.46 -16.34 24.24
C THR A 783 16.48 -16.02 25.38
N LEU A 784 15.19 -15.84 25.06
CA LEU A 784 14.19 -15.37 26.01
C LEU A 784 13.63 -16.47 26.90
N SER A 785 13.55 -16.21 28.21
CA SER A 785 12.83 -17.05 29.16
C SER A 785 11.31 -17.01 28.98
N GLU A 786 10.60 -18.06 29.42
CA GLU A 786 9.14 -18.08 29.44
C GLU A 786 8.55 -16.94 30.28
N GLN A 787 9.24 -16.53 31.35
CA GLN A 787 8.84 -15.41 32.19
C GLN A 787 8.93 -14.07 31.45
N SER A 788 10.05 -13.80 30.76
CA SER A 788 10.21 -12.59 29.95
C SER A 788 9.17 -12.51 28.83
N VAL A 789 8.81 -13.65 28.25
CA VAL A 789 7.74 -13.77 27.25
C VAL A 789 6.38 -13.50 27.88
N TYR A 790 6.04 -14.14 29.00
CA TYR A 790 4.78 -13.90 29.69
C TYR A 790 4.60 -12.42 30.07
N PHE A 791 5.64 -11.79 30.65
CA PHE A 791 5.61 -10.38 31.02
C PHE A 791 5.48 -9.42 29.84
N ARG A 792 5.91 -9.83 28.64
CA ARG A 792 5.79 -9.03 27.43
C ARG A 792 4.43 -9.23 26.75
N TYR A 793 3.99 -10.47 26.63
CA TYR A 793 2.87 -10.89 25.78
C TYR A 793 1.57 -11.10 26.56
N PHE A 794 1.58 -11.05 27.90
CA PHE A 794 0.45 -11.34 28.79
C PHE A 794 -0.05 -12.80 28.74
N HIS A 795 0.63 -13.65 27.95
CA HIS A 795 0.37 -15.09 27.85
C HIS A 795 1.63 -15.83 27.44
N LEU A 796 1.66 -17.15 27.65
CA LEU A 796 2.74 -17.99 27.19
C LEU A 796 2.64 -18.22 25.68
N MET A 797 3.74 -17.99 24.96
CA MET A 797 3.85 -18.22 23.53
C MET A 797 4.93 -19.24 23.21
N LYS A 798 4.56 -20.32 22.50
CA LYS A 798 5.50 -21.33 21.99
C LYS A 798 6.54 -20.67 21.08
N LEU A 799 7.81 -21.09 21.21
CA LEU A 799 8.91 -20.56 20.39
C LEU A 799 8.61 -20.64 18.89
N SER A 800 8.04 -21.75 18.40
CA SER A 800 7.66 -21.92 16.99
C SER A 800 6.71 -20.83 16.47
N ARG A 801 5.81 -20.31 17.31
CA ARG A 801 4.93 -19.19 16.97
C ARG A 801 5.66 -17.85 17.08
N ARG A 802 6.61 -17.71 18.02
CA ARG A 802 7.41 -16.49 18.17
C ARG A 802 8.33 -16.26 16.97
N VAL A 803 8.94 -17.33 16.45
CA VAL A 803 9.92 -17.30 15.34
C VAL A 803 9.30 -17.59 13.98
N ALA A 804 7.97 -17.61 13.87
CA ALA A 804 7.30 -17.78 12.59
C ALA A 804 7.66 -16.61 11.65
N HIS A 805 8.10 -16.92 10.43
CA HIS A 805 8.56 -15.95 9.44
C HIS A 805 7.49 -14.87 9.19
N ASP A 806 6.25 -15.29 8.92
CA ASP A 806 5.11 -14.40 8.68
C ASP A 806 4.85 -13.40 9.82
N ARG A 807 5.14 -13.78 11.07
CA ARG A 807 5.07 -12.91 12.24
C ARG A 807 6.27 -11.97 12.31
N LEU A 808 7.50 -12.50 12.23
CA LEU A 808 8.70 -11.70 12.43
C LEU A 808 8.92 -10.69 11.32
N THR A 809 8.58 -11.02 10.07
CA THR A 809 8.67 -10.08 8.96
C THR A 809 7.78 -8.85 9.20
N ARG A 810 6.61 -9.00 9.83
CA ARG A 810 5.75 -7.87 10.22
C ARG A 810 6.34 -7.03 11.34
N ILE A 811 7.03 -7.68 12.28
CA ILE A 811 7.69 -7.00 13.40
C ILE A 811 8.91 -6.22 12.92
N CYS A 812 9.65 -6.74 11.94
CA CYS A 812 10.87 -6.10 11.45
C CYS A 812 10.57 -5.05 10.37
N PHE A 813 9.61 -5.31 9.48
CA PHE A 813 9.27 -4.40 8.39
C PHE A 813 8.20 -3.37 8.78
N ILE A 814 8.55 -2.48 9.70
CA ILE A 814 7.65 -1.46 10.22
C ILE A 814 7.43 -0.27 9.28
N ASP A 815 6.39 0.51 9.56
CA ASP A 815 6.24 1.86 9.04
C ASP A 815 6.82 2.88 10.01
N TYR A 816 7.98 3.46 9.69
CA TYR A 816 8.64 4.46 10.55
C TYR A 816 7.78 5.71 10.83
N ASP A 817 6.74 5.99 10.04
CA ASP A 817 5.82 7.09 10.32
C ASP A 817 4.83 6.74 11.45
N ARG A 818 4.51 5.45 11.62
CA ARG A 818 3.50 4.95 12.57
C ARG A 818 4.13 4.27 13.79
N GLU A 819 5.19 3.51 13.56
CA GLU A 819 5.91 2.74 14.55
C GLU A 819 7.40 3.05 14.50
N MET A 820 8.02 3.17 15.66
CA MET A 820 9.47 3.23 15.77
C MET A 820 9.92 2.10 16.68
N ALA A 821 10.66 1.14 16.13
CA ALA A 821 11.33 0.12 16.93
C ALA A 821 12.84 0.33 16.86
N LEU A 822 13.47 0.38 18.03
CA LEU A 822 14.91 0.43 18.22
C LEU A 822 15.40 -0.96 18.62
N VAL A 823 16.45 -1.44 17.95
CA VAL A 823 17.19 -2.65 18.33
C VAL A 823 18.52 -2.27 18.98
N VAL A 824 18.95 -3.09 19.93
CA VAL A 824 20.31 -3.05 20.49
C VAL A 824 21.14 -4.06 19.74
N ASP A 825 21.92 -3.57 18.78
CA ASP A 825 22.79 -4.36 17.92
C ASP A 825 24.17 -4.52 18.57
N TYR A 826 24.56 -5.77 18.81
CA TYR A 826 25.86 -6.14 19.35
C TYR A 826 26.64 -6.94 18.32
N GLN A 827 27.81 -6.43 17.95
CA GLN A 827 28.76 -7.18 17.13
C GLN A 827 29.74 -7.92 18.05
N ASN A 828 29.71 -9.24 17.99
CA ASN A 828 30.60 -10.09 18.78
C ASN A 828 32.05 -9.90 18.32
N PRO A 829 32.97 -9.41 19.18
CA PRO A 829 34.35 -9.13 18.78
C PRO A 829 35.15 -10.35 18.32
N ALA A 830 34.75 -11.56 18.71
CA ALA A 830 35.46 -12.79 18.38
C ALA A 830 34.97 -13.43 17.08
N THR A 831 33.69 -13.25 16.72
CA THR A 831 33.07 -13.90 15.56
C THR A 831 32.64 -12.92 14.48
N GLU A 832 32.69 -11.62 14.76
CA GLU A 832 32.18 -10.51 13.94
C GLU A 832 30.67 -10.60 13.62
N LYS A 833 29.96 -11.55 14.24
CA LYS A 833 28.51 -11.73 14.05
C LYS A 833 27.72 -10.72 14.86
N HIS A 834 26.64 -10.24 14.25
CA HIS A 834 25.66 -9.37 14.89
C HIS A 834 24.62 -10.18 15.67
N GLU A 835 24.21 -9.66 16.83
CA GLU A 835 23.19 -10.21 17.72
C GLU A 835 22.30 -9.07 18.23
N ILE A 836 20.99 -9.29 18.31
CA ILE A 836 20.06 -8.34 18.94
C ILE A 836 19.94 -8.67 20.43
N LEU A 837 20.26 -7.71 21.29
CA LEU A 837 20.22 -7.88 22.76
C LEU A 837 18.92 -7.37 23.40
N GLY A 838 18.19 -6.52 22.69
CA GLY A 838 16.95 -5.92 23.17
C GLY A 838 16.25 -5.12 22.10
N VAL A 839 14.94 -4.95 22.26
CA VAL A 839 14.07 -4.23 21.34
C VAL A 839 13.14 -3.32 22.15
N GLY A 840 13.11 -2.04 21.83
CA GLY A 840 12.13 -1.07 22.33
C GLY A 840 11.28 -0.57 21.18
N ARG A 841 9.96 -0.48 21.35
CA ARG A 841 9.00 -0.08 20.32
C ARG A 841 8.12 1.04 20.84
N LEU A 842 7.81 1.99 19.96
CA LEU A 842 6.84 3.06 20.14
C LEU A 842 5.85 3.05 18.96
N SER A 843 4.57 2.82 19.22
CA SER A 843 3.53 2.67 18.18
C SER A 843 2.44 3.72 18.36
N LYS A 844 2.29 4.64 17.39
CA LYS A 844 1.29 5.74 17.43
C LYS A 844 -0.14 5.20 17.46
N LEU A 845 -0.97 5.68 18.37
CA LEU A 845 -2.40 5.36 18.45
C LEU A 845 -3.16 5.92 17.23
N HIS A 846 -4.24 5.27 16.81
CA HIS A 846 -5.05 5.75 15.67
C HIS A 846 -5.94 6.92 16.13
N GLY A 847 -6.00 7.98 15.32
CA GLY A 847 -6.91 9.12 15.51
C GLY A 847 -6.65 10.02 16.72
N VAL A 848 -5.61 9.74 17.53
CA VAL A 848 -5.16 10.59 18.64
C VAL A 848 -3.65 10.83 18.53
N ASN A 849 -3.17 11.94 19.07
CA ASN A 849 -1.75 12.31 19.04
C ASN A 849 -0.96 11.67 20.20
N GLU A 850 -1.05 10.35 20.34
CA GLU A 850 -0.45 9.59 21.43
C GLU A 850 0.22 8.32 20.89
N ALA A 851 1.11 7.70 21.68
CA ALA A 851 1.71 6.43 21.32
C ALA A 851 1.81 5.49 22.53
N GLU A 852 1.85 4.20 22.25
CA GLU A 852 2.13 3.18 23.24
C GLU A 852 3.56 2.70 23.09
N PHE A 853 4.25 2.42 24.19
CA PHE A 853 5.56 1.77 24.14
C PHE A 853 5.52 0.32 24.63
N ALA A 854 6.40 -0.50 24.08
CA ALA A 854 6.68 -1.84 24.58
C ALA A 854 8.15 -2.17 24.43
N MET A 855 8.66 -3.08 25.24
CA MET A 855 10.08 -3.40 25.24
C MET A 855 10.35 -4.82 25.70
N LEU A 856 11.43 -5.40 25.18
CA LEU A 856 11.91 -6.73 25.54
C LEU A 856 13.45 -6.72 25.56
N ILE A 857 14.05 -7.19 26.64
CA ILE A 857 15.51 -7.30 26.79
C ILE A 857 15.88 -8.76 27.02
N SER A 858 16.89 -9.25 26.32
CA SER A 858 17.41 -10.61 26.48
C SER A 858 17.83 -10.85 27.93
N ASP A 859 17.43 -11.98 28.50
CA ASP A 859 17.60 -12.29 29.92
C ASP A 859 19.05 -12.12 30.44
N PRO A 860 20.12 -12.54 29.72
CA PRO A 860 21.52 -12.35 30.16
C PRO A 860 21.95 -10.89 30.27
N PHE A 861 21.28 -9.97 29.57
CA PHE A 861 21.64 -8.55 29.49
C PHE A 861 20.70 -7.64 30.29
N GLN A 862 19.77 -8.22 31.05
CA GLN A 862 18.94 -7.47 31.98
C GLN A 862 19.79 -6.86 33.10
N ARG A 863 19.29 -5.77 33.71
CA ARG A 863 19.97 -5.02 34.79
C ARG A 863 21.28 -4.31 34.40
N GLN A 864 21.63 -4.31 33.10
CA GLN A 864 22.79 -3.59 32.55
C GLN A 864 22.49 -2.12 32.14
N GLY A 865 21.26 -1.63 32.37
CA GLY A 865 20.83 -0.27 32.03
C GLY A 865 20.13 -0.14 30.67
N LEU A 866 20.21 -1.17 29.82
CA LEU A 866 19.61 -1.18 28.46
C LEU A 866 18.14 -0.76 28.42
N GLY A 867 17.31 -1.31 29.31
CA GLY A 867 15.89 -0.99 29.30
C GLY A 867 15.58 0.47 29.64
N THR A 868 16.39 1.10 30.49
CA THR A 868 16.23 2.52 30.83
C THR A 868 16.66 3.40 29.66
N GLU A 869 17.82 3.10 29.05
CA GLU A 869 18.33 3.82 27.89
C GLU A 869 17.38 3.74 26.69
N LEU A 870 16.89 2.54 26.36
CA LEU A 870 15.94 2.36 25.26
C LEU A 870 14.67 3.18 25.48
N LEU A 871 14.09 3.15 26.69
CA LEU A 871 12.88 3.92 26.97
C LEU A 871 13.13 5.43 26.91
N GLN A 872 14.30 5.92 27.37
CA GLN A 872 14.69 7.33 27.22
C GLN A 872 14.75 7.75 25.74
N ARG A 873 15.30 6.90 24.88
CA ARG A 873 15.33 7.18 23.43
C ARG A 873 13.94 7.16 22.81
N LEU A 874 13.07 6.25 23.21
CA LEU A 874 11.68 6.25 22.75
C LEU A 874 10.94 7.52 23.19
N ILE A 875 11.21 8.04 24.40
CA ILE A 875 10.69 9.33 24.84
C ILE A 875 11.19 10.47 23.95
N GLN A 876 12.50 10.52 23.67
CA GLN A 876 13.09 11.53 22.77
C GLN A 876 12.45 11.49 21.39
N ILE A 877 12.29 10.29 20.82
CA ILE A 877 11.61 10.10 19.54
C ILE A 877 10.18 10.60 19.63
N GLY A 878 9.45 10.30 20.71
CA GLY A 878 8.10 10.84 20.90
C GLY A 878 8.04 12.36 20.92
N GLN A 879 9.06 13.04 21.46
CA GLN A 879 9.19 14.50 21.45
C GLN A 879 9.50 15.03 20.05
N ASP A 880 10.43 14.40 19.33
CA ASP A 880 10.78 14.75 17.95
C ASP A 880 9.57 14.59 17.00
N GLU A 881 8.75 13.56 17.25
CA GLU A 881 7.47 13.30 16.57
C GLU A 881 6.31 14.18 17.06
N LYS A 882 6.53 15.05 18.05
CA LYS A 882 5.54 15.98 18.63
C LYS A 882 4.29 15.29 19.19
N LEU A 883 4.46 14.10 19.75
CA LEU A 883 3.37 13.39 20.43
C LEU A 883 2.96 14.13 21.71
N ALA A 884 1.68 14.04 22.07
CA ALA A 884 1.17 14.63 23.30
C ALA A 884 1.50 13.77 24.53
N ARG A 885 1.39 12.44 24.39
CA ARG A 885 1.52 11.48 25.50
C ARG A 885 2.06 10.14 25.01
N ILE A 886 2.83 9.47 25.88
CA ILE A 886 3.21 8.06 25.73
C ILE A 886 2.59 7.24 26.87
N THR A 887 2.03 6.07 26.53
CA THR A 887 1.42 5.14 27.49
C THR A 887 2.01 3.73 27.38
N ALA A 888 1.78 2.89 28.39
CA ALA A 888 1.98 1.44 28.32
C ALA A 888 1.15 0.71 29.37
N GLU A 889 0.80 -0.54 29.10
CA GLU A 889 0.20 -1.44 30.07
C GLU A 889 1.23 -2.47 30.54
N ILE A 890 1.32 -2.65 31.86
CA ILE A 890 2.34 -3.49 32.48
C ILE A 890 1.67 -4.47 33.42
N ILE A 891 2.00 -5.76 33.30
CA ILE A 891 1.54 -6.78 34.25
C ILE A 891 1.95 -6.39 35.70
N PRO A 892 1.05 -6.45 36.70
CA PRO A 892 1.34 -6.01 38.07
C PRO A 892 2.57 -6.68 38.70
N GLU A 893 2.87 -7.93 38.34
CA GLU A 893 4.03 -8.71 38.78
C GLU A 893 5.36 -8.22 38.19
N ASN A 894 5.35 -7.50 37.06
CA ASN A 894 6.55 -7.01 36.39
C ASN A 894 7.11 -5.75 37.07
N ARG A 895 7.59 -5.92 38.31
CA ARG A 895 8.20 -4.86 39.12
C ARG A 895 9.47 -4.27 38.50
N ALA A 896 10.16 -5.03 37.65
CA ALA A 896 11.34 -4.54 36.95
C ALA A 896 10.97 -3.45 35.94
N MET A 897 9.93 -3.67 35.13
CA MET A 897 9.46 -2.68 34.15
C MET A 897 8.83 -1.46 34.82
N GLN A 898 8.06 -1.64 35.90
CA GLN A 898 7.54 -0.52 36.70
C GLN A 898 8.66 0.41 37.19
N ARG A 899 9.75 -0.14 37.74
CA ARG A 899 10.92 0.65 38.17
C ARG A 899 11.63 1.35 37.01
N VAL A 900 11.67 0.74 35.82
CA VAL A 900 12.24 1.38 34.64
C VAL A 900 11.39 2.59 34.24
N CYS A 901 10.07 2.46 34.24
CA CYS A 901 9.12 3.55 33.94
C CYS A 901 9.24 4.71 34.95
N GLU A 902 9.28 4.41 36.25
CA GLU A 902 9.44 5.42 37.30
C GLU A 902 10.74 6.21 37.13
N LYS A 903 11.86 5.53 36.80
CA LYS A 903 13.17 6.17 36.61
C LYS A 903 13.21 7.19 35.47
N VAL A 904 12.39 7.00 34.45
CA VAL A 904 12.33 7.90 33.29
C VAL A 904 11.14 8.88 33.38
N GLY A 905 10.41 8.88 34.50
CA GLY A 905 9.39 9.90 34.81
C GLY A 905 7.94 9.54 34.46
N PHE A 906 7.63 8.28 34.17
CA PHE A 906 6.23 7.86 33.99
C PHE A 906 5.48 7.86 35.32
N ARG A 907 4.19 8.23 35.25
CA ARG A 907 3.22 8.04 36.34
C ARG A 907 2.61 6.66 36.21
N LEU A 908 2.57 5.92 37.31
CA LEU A 908 1.99 4.58 37.35
C LEU A 908 0.62 4.63 38.06
N GLN A 909 -0.40 4.10 37.39
CA GLN A 909 -1.74 3.96 37.92
C GLN A 909 -2.14 2.47 37.89
N PRO A 910 -2.23 1.80 39.06
CA PRO A 910 -2.71 0.43 39.12
C PRO A 910 -4.20 0.36 38.81
N THR A 911 -4.60 -0.58 37.95
CA THR A 911 -6.00 -0.97 37.68
C THR A 911 -6.23 -2.41 38.16
N MET A 912 -7.40 -3.00 37.90
CA MET A 912 -7.71 -4.37 38.36
C MET A 912 -6.78 -5.42 37.74
N ASP A 913 -6.44 -5.26 36.46
CA ASP A 913 -5.71 -6.30 35.70
C ASP A 913 -4.29 -5.88 35.28
N VAL A 914 -4.02 -4.56 35.21
CA VAL A 914 -2.75 -4.01 34.71
C VAL A 914 -2.27 -2.81 35.55
N VAL A 915 -1.01 -2.43 35.39
CA VAL A 915 -0.48 -1.14 35.82
C VAL A 915 -0.31 -0.27 34.59
N LYS A 916 -1.11 0.79 34.48
CA LYS A 916 -1.00 1.77 33.40
C LYS A 916 0.14 2.74 33.70
N ALA A 917 1.08 2.85 32.77
CA ALA A 917 2.16 3.84 32.81
C ALA A 917 1.84 4.96 31.80
N GLU A 918 1.92 6.21 32.21
CA GLU A 918 1.77 7.36 31.30
C GLU A 918 2.82 8.47 31.53
N ILE A 919 3.23 9.13 30.45
CA ILE A 919 4.06 10.34 30.48
C ILE A 919 3.55 11.36 29.45
N ASN A 920 3.32 12.60 29.89
CA ASN A 920 2.98 13.71 29.00
C ASN A 920 4.26 14.31 28.43
N LEU A 921 4.30 14.49 27.12
CA LEU A 921 5.47 15.02 26.41
C LEU A 921 5.35 16.51 26.08
N GLN A 922 4.13 17.04 26.08
CA GLN A 922 3.92 18.48 25.99
C GLN A 922 4.15 19.13 27.35
N SER A 923 5.20 19.94 27.44
CA SER A 923 5.32 20.92 28.51
C SER A 923 4.21 21.95 28.35
N SER A 924 3.50 22.22 29.45
CA SER A 924 2.68 23.39 29.65
C SER A 924 3.46 24.64 29.25
N SER A 925 3.27 25.08 28.01
CA SER A 925 3.79 26.30 27.41
C SER A 925 2.62 27.23 27.05
N ASP A 926 1.61 27.24 27.91
CA ASP A 926 0.63 28.32 28.04
C ASP A 926 0.76 28.89 29.47
N HIS A 927 1.71 29.81 29.62
CA HIS A 927 1.68 30.88 30.62
C HIS A 927 2.24 32.16 30.01
#